data_AF-A0A520C4Z4-F1
#
_entry.id   AF-A0A520C4Z4-F1
#
_cell.length_a   1.000
_cell.length_b   1.000
_cell.length_c   1.000
_cell.angle_alpha   90.00
_cell.angle_beta   90.00
_cell.angle_gamma   90.00
#
_symmetry.space_group_name_H-M   'P 1'
#
loop_
_entity.id
_entity.type
_entity.pdbx_description
1 polymer ?
#
loop_
_entity_poly.entity_id
_entity_poly.type
_entity_poly.pdbx_seq_one_letter_code
_entity_poly.pdbx_strand_id
1 'polypeptide(L)'
;STLTARVHFATPRIPAPPVTPVPVPMPTPPQTTPDPRSMFFSFVYNFRALPEQPAAVRHADLRLGHFMESYSNLGNDLHANPRVHLVSRWRLEKKDPAAALSEPVQPIVYWMDKNIPAKYRESVKAGIVEWNKAFEKIGFKDAVVAKQQPDDADWDNMDSTHASIRWFTGSDVGFAIGPSHKDPRTGEILDADIGMSDVFGRGTRRLAADDVPPSSQAQAHDHAWAGERGGQALADQLCTYMADQAGEFGFTLDLLALRDGLDMDGPEAEALAQAVVKDVVMHEVGHTLGLKHNFRSSTTVTQAQLRDKAYTEAHGISNSVMDYNAYNLPLKGEPRASLTNTTLGAYDYWAIEYAYKPIPAEQESAELGRIAARSTEPQLAYGDDFDQGTGGPYDGFDPRSNQRDLGDDPLAYAKKRLKLSQELWERVQTRKPQPGEDPLRNRRSVSESFRQLGMTANNISKYVGGIYAERIVPGVTPGQAFTPVDNAQQREALRFIATGLLSSDSFRFRPEFLANQSLDYNEWERGLPLSIPDAVATLQGRVLDRLMSPNTARRLIDQGAYLPEAQRKGAVSLSEVYGTLQGAIFSELKTGTDIDRMRRSLQREYLRRLQAQLNRATNGATVYADAFSMARYHASQLATSLRTASAKPGLSVETKAHLAETLDMLNSMLKATLVRS
;
A
#
# COMPACT_ATOMS: atom_id res chain seq x y z
N SER A 1 -11.99 -33.76 11.19
CA SER A 1 -13.16 -34.08 10.36
C SER A 1 -13.62 -32.83 9.66
N THR A 2 -14.09 -32.99 8.42
CA THR A 2 -14.60 -31.89 7.60
C THR A 2 -16.06 -32.17 7.30
N LEU A 3 -16.91 -31.17 7.51
CA LEU A 3 -18.33 -31.22 7.23
C LEU A 3 -18.67 -30.14 6.22
N THR A 4 -19.15 -30.56 5.05
CA THR A 4 -19.61 -29.65 4.00
C THR A 4 -21.13 -29.56 4.05
N ALA A 5 -21.65 -28.40 4.45
CA ALA A 5 -23.08 -28.12 4.42
C ALA A 5 -23.42 -27.29 3.18
N ARG A 6 -24.25 -27.85 2.29
CA ARG A 6 -24.81 -27.13 1.15
C ARG A 6 -26.17 -26.59 1.53
N VAL A 7 -26.31 -25.27 1.57
CA VAL A 7 -27.54 -24.58 1.93
C VAL A 7 -28.06 -23.86 0.70
N HIS A 8 -29.33 -24.04 0.40
CA HIS A 8 -30.04 -23.24 -0.60
C HIS A 8 -30.67 -22.05 0.10
N PHE A 9 -30.19 -20.85 -0.23
CA PHE A 9 -30.85 -19.63 0.18
C PHE A 9 -31.86 -19.23 -0.89
N ALA A 10 -33.12 -19.01 -0.48
CA ALA A 10 -34.18 -18.52 -1.36
C ALA A 10 -35.04 -17.48 -0.63
N THR A 11 -35.33 -16.37 -1.30
CA THR A 11 -36.31 -15.37 -0.82
C THR A 11 -37.36 -15.10 -1.90
N PRO A 12 -38.65 -14.93 -1.57
CA PRO A 12 -39.65 -14.60 -2.58
C PRO A 12 -39.44 -13.20 -3.19
N ARG A 13 -38.84 -12.26 -2.44
CA ARG A 13 -38.59 -10.89 -2.87
C ARG A 13 -37.33 -10.30 -2.23
N ILE A 14 -36.66 -9.41 -2.95
CA ILE A 14 -35.61 -8.56 -2.41
C ILE A 14 -36.29 -7.28 -1.90
N PRO A 15 -36.07 -6.87 -0.62
CA PRO A 15 -36.61 -5.62 -0.11
C PRO A 15 -36.18 -4.43 -0.96
N ALA A 16 -37.11 -3.51 -1.27
CA ALA A 16 -36.76 -2.27 -1.93
C ALA A 16 -35.82 -1.45 -1.02
N PRO A 17 -34.83 -0.74 -1.59
CA PRO A 17 -34.02 0.19 -0.82
C PRO A 17 -34.92 1.20 -0.09
N PRO A 18 -34.62 1.55 1.17
CA PRO A 18 -35.37 2.59 1.86
C PRO A 18 -35.25 3.91 1.11
N VAL A 19 -36.34 4.68 1.06
CA VAL A 19 -36.42 5.96 0.34
C VAL A 19 -35.47 7.01 0.94
N THR A 20 -35.15 6.85 2.23
CA THR A 20 -34.17 7.66 2.96
C THR A 20 -32.89 6.85 3.20
N PRO A 21 -31.70 7.44 2.99
CA PRO A 21 -30.43 6.79 3.34
C PRO A 21 -30.44 6.39 4.81
N VAL A 22 -30.22 5.10 5.07
CA VAL A 22 -30.03 4.60 6.43
C VAL A 22 -28.59 4.84 6.86
N PRO A 23 -28.33 5.13 8.16
CA PRO A 23 -26.97 5.34 8.66
C PRO A 23 -26.10 4.08 8.64
N VAL A 24 -26.69 2.92 8.33
CA VAL A 24 -25.99 1.64 8.17
C VAL A 24 -26.02 1.26 6.69
N PRO A 25 -24.89 0.92 6.05
CA PRO A 25 -24.86 0.45 4.68
C PRO A 25 -25.80 -0.75 4.48
N MET A 26 -26.68 -0.68 3.47
CA MET A 26 -27.50 -1.81 3.06
C MET A 26 -26.69 -2.69 2.11
N PRO A 27 -26.57 -4.01 2.36
CA PRO A 27 -25.89 -4.90 1.43
C PRO A 27 -26.64 -4.95 0.10
N THR A 28 -25.91 -4.84 -1.01
CA THR A 28 -26.46 -5.00 -2.37
C THR A 28 -26.78 -6.47 -2.64
N PRO A 29 -27.88 -6.79 -3.34
CA PRO A 29 -28.13 -8.15 -3.80
C PRO A 29 -27.00 -8.68 -4.69
N PRO A 30 -26.77 -10.01 -4.75
CA PRO A 30 -25.80 -10.60 -5.66
C PRO A 30 -26.06 -10.17 -7.11
N GLN A 31 -25.04 -9.69 -7.82
CA GLN A 31 -25.22 -9.19 -9.20
C GLN A 31 -24.90 -10.23 -10.27
N THR A 32 -24.21 -11.31 -9.91
CA THR A 32 -23.65 -12.30 -10.83
C THR A 32 -24.41 -13.62 -10.87
N THR A 33 -25.45 -13.79 -10.04
CA THR A 33 -26.31 -14.97 -10.06
C THR A 33 -27.46 -14.79 -11.05
N PRO A 34 -27.91 -15.84 -11.76
CA PRO A 34 -29.06 -15.74 -12.66
C PRO A 34 -30.35 -15.24 -12.00
N ASP A 35 -30.53 -15.53 -10.70
CA ASP A 35 -31.57 -14.95 -9.85
C ASP A 35 -30.94 -14.52 -8.51
N PRO A 36 -30.91 -13.21 -8.17
CA PRO A 36 -30.35 -12.72 -6.90
C PRO A 36 -31.14 -13.18 -5.67
N ARG A 37 -32.33 -13.76 -5.88
CA ARG A 37 -33.17 -14.31 -4.81
C ARG A 37 -32.83 -15.74 -4.44
N SER A 38 -32.06 -16.45 -5.27
CA SER A 38 -31.84 -17.88 -5.13
C SER A 38 -30.37 -18.22 -5.39
N MET A 39 -29.68 -18.70 -4.37
CA MET A 39 -28.29 -19.10 -4.51
C MET A 39 -27.93 -20.24 -3.56
N PHE A 40 -26.96 -21.05 -3.96
CA PHE A 40 -26.40 -22.10 -3.12
C PHE A 40 -25.15 -21.60 -2.43
N PHE A 41 -25.08 -21.78 -1.12
CA PHE A 41 -23.89 -21.58 -0.32
C PHE A 41 -23.35 -22.93 0.10
N SER A 42 -22.04 -23.12 -0.03
CA SER A 42 -21.34 -24.24 0.58
C SER A 42 -20.54 -23.71 1.76
N PHE A 43 -20.82 -24.21 2.95
CA PHE A 43 -20.04 -23.94 4.15
C PHE A 43 -19.21 -25.17 4.46
N VAL A 44 -17.89 -25.01 4.52
CA VAL A 44 -16.97 -26.07 4.93
C VAL A 44 -16.57 -25.81 6.38
N TYR A 45 -16.99 -26.70 7.27
CA TYR A 45 -16.63 -26.67 8.68
C TYR A 45 -15.53 -27.68 8.94
N ASN A 46 -14.43 -27.21 9.51
CA ASN A 46 -13.30 -28.04 9.86
C ASN A 46 -13.19 -28.19 11.37
N PHE A 47 -13.15 -29.43 11.85
CA PHE A 47 -12.88 -29.76 13.24
C PHE A 47 -11.59 -30.56 13.31
N ARG A 48 -10.55 -29.97 13.88
CA ARG A 48 -9.24 -30.61 14.04
C ARG A 48 -8.86 -30.66 15.51
N ALA A 49 -8.53 -31.85 16.00
CA ALA A 49 -7.91 -31.98 17.30
C ALA A 49 -6.48 -31.40 17.23
N LEU A 50 -6.08 -30.65 18.26
CA LEU A 50 -4.71 -30.16 18.35
C LEU A 50 -3.75 -31.35 18.49
N PRO A 51 -2.50 -31.26 17.99
CA PRO A 51 -1.51 -32.31 18.15
C PRO A 51 -1.35 -32.71 19.62
N GLU A 52 -1.32 -34.02 19.90
CA GLU A 52 -1.10 -34.52 21.27
C GLU A 52 0.28 -34.09 21.81
N GLN A 53 1.30 -34.15 20.95
CA GLN A 53 2.65 -33.68 21.23
C GLN A 53 2.81 -32.25 20.69
N PRO A 54 2.90 -31.23 21.56
CA PRO A 54 3.10 -29.85 21.13
C PRO A 54 4.42 -29.69 20.36
N ALA A 55 4.41 -28.91 19.29
CA ALA A 55 5.66 -28.53 18.62
C ALA A 55 6.58 -27.68 19.52
N ALA A 56 7.86 -27.68 19.20
CA ALA A 56 8.84 -26.79 19.83
C ALA A 56 8.48 -25.33 19.54
N VAL A 57 8.35 -24.53 20.61
CA VAL A 57 8.05 -23.10 20.51
C VAL A 57 9.24 -22.32 19.97
N ARG A 58 9.00 -21.15 19.38
CA ARG A 58 10.03 -20.20 18.96
C ARG A 58 9.64 -18.82 19.45
N HIS A 59 10.47 -18.17 20.25
CA HIS A 59 10.19 -16.81 20.72
C HIS A 59 10.33 -15.80 19.58
N ALA A 60 9.35 -14.89 19.48
CA ALA A 60 9.40 -13.80 18.52
C ALA A 60 10.41 -12.72 18.97
N ASP A 61 10.99 -12.03 18.00
CA ASP A 61 11.86 -10.87 18.21
C ASP A 61 11.31 -9.68 17.42
N LEU A 62 11.18 -8.53 18.07
CA LEU A 62 10.58 -7.32 17.50
C LEU A 62 11.30 -6.81 16.24
N ARG A 63 12.56 -7.20 16.05
CA ARG A 63 13.42 -6.82 14.92
C ARG A 63 13.07 -7.56 13.62
N LEU A 64 12.27 -8.62 13.70
CA LEU A 64 11.85 -9.43 12.57
C LEU A 64 10.33 -9.47 12.43
N GLY A 65 9.87 -9.55 11.19
CA GLY A 65 8.46 -9.55 10.86
C GLY A 65 7.84 -10.93 10.80
N HIS A 66 7.54 -11.51 11.95
CA HIS A 66 6.75 -12.74 12.02
C HIS A 66 5.35 -12.49 12.58
N PHE A 67 4.37 -13.21 12.06
CA PHE A 67 3.11 -13.39 12.76
C PHE A 67 3.35 -14.13 14.07
N MET A 68 2.53 -13.85 15.09
CA MET A 68 2.78 -14.36 16.43
C MET A 68 1.51 -14.74 17.17
N GLU A 69 1.61 -15.79 17.98
CA GLU A 69 0.67 -16.08 19.06
C GLU A 69 1.15 -15.39 20.33
N SER A 70 0.23 -14.76 21.06
CA SER A 70 0.58 -13.95 22.24
C SER A 70 -0.28 -14.29 23.42
N TYR A 71 0.33 -14.49 24.59
CA TYR A 71 -0.37 -14.70 25.86
C TYR A 71 0.36 -14.04 27.03
N SER A 72 -0.32 -13.89 28.16
CA SER A 72 0.28 -13.41 29.40
C SER A 72 0.58 -14.59 30.31
N ASN A 73 1.87 -14.81 30.63
CA ASN A 73 2.27 -15.81 31.61
C ASN A 73 2.14 -15.25 33.03
N LEU A 74 1.08 -15.63 33.73
CA LEU A 74 0.81 -15.21 35.11
C LEU A 74 1.37 -16.19 36.16
N GLY A 75 2.13 -17.21 35.74
CA GLY A 75 2.73 -18.20 36.64
C GLY A 75 4.00 -17.74 37.34
N ASN A 76 4.55 -16.58 36.98
CA ASN A 76 5.76 -15.99 37.57
C ASN A 76 5.56 -14.48 37.72
N ASP A 77 5.66 -13.98 38.96
CA ASP A 77 5.48 -12.57 39.33
C ASP A 77 6.80 -11.77 39.36
N LEU A 78 7.94 -12.40 39.08
CA LEU A 78 9.26 -11.76 39.07
C LEU A 78 9.59 -11.06 37.75
N HIS A 79 8.90 -11.39 36.65
CA HIS A 79 9.10 -10.72 35.36
C HIS A 79 8.28 -9.43 35.28
N ALA A 80 8.97 -8.31 35.02
CA ALA A 80 8.31 -7.00 34.86
C ALA A 80 7.31 -6.94 33.69
N ASN A 81 7.49 -7.78 32.66
CA ASN A 81 6.54 -7.93 31.56
C ASN A 81 6.15 -9.41 31.41
N PRO A 82 4.89 -9.81 31.70
CA PRO A 82 4.44 -11.19 31.60
C PRO A 82 4.06 -11.61 30.16
N ARG A 83 4.09 -10.69 29.18
CA ARG A 83 3.72 -11.00 27.79
C ARG A 83 4.76 -11.92 27.15
N VAL A 84 4.28 -13.01 26.57
CA VAL A 84 5.05 -13.94 25.75
C VAL A 84 4.54 -13.89 24.32
N HIS A 85 5.47 -13.85 23.37
CA HIS A 85 5.20 -13.83 21.94
C HIS A 85 5.91 -15.01 21.27
N LEU A 86 5.15 -15.86 20.57
CA LEU A 86 5.63 -17.05 19.88
C LEU A 86 5.47 -16.88 18.37
N VAL A 87 6.52 -17.14 17.60
CA VAL A 87 6.50 -17.11 16.14
C VAL A 87 5.52 -18.14 15.61
N SER A 88 4.64 -17.72 14.70
CA SER A 88 3.81 -18.63 13.93
C SER A 88 4.67 -19.34 12.88
N ARG A 89 4.79 -20.67 12.94
CA ARG A 89 5.61 -21.44 11.99
C ARG A 89 5.14 -22.88 11.82
N TRP A 90 5.42 -23.50 10.67
CA TRP A 90 5.21 -24.93 10.48
C TRP A 90 6.19 -25.76 11.30
N ARG A 91 5.77 -26.94 11.73
CA ARG A 91 6.66 -27.93 12.33
C ARG A 91 7.53 -28.57 11.25
N LEU A 92 8.84 -28.34 11.31
CA LEU A 92 9.82 -28.96 10.42
C LEU A 92 10.94 -29.63 11.23
N GLU A 93 11.10 -30.93 11.00
CA GLU A 93 12.13 -31.77 11.61
C GLU A 93 12.85 -32.51 10.50
N LYS A 94 14.19 -32.59 10.55
CA LYS A 94 14.96 -33.32 9.53
C LYS A 94 14.69 -34.82 9.67
N LYS A 95 14.47 -35.49 8.54
CA LYS A 95 14.39 -36.96 8.47
C LYS A 95 15.71 -37.61 8.87
N ASP A 96 16.84 -37.05 8.44
CA ASP A 96 18.17 -37.34 8.97
C ASP A 96 18.71 -36.12 9.73
N PRO A 97 18.63 -36.11 11.07
CA PRO A 97 19.12 -35.01 11.89
C PRO A 97 20.62 -34.74 11.77
N ALA A 98 21.42 -35.75 11.37
CA ALA A 98 22.87 -35.62 11.24
C ALA A 98 23.31 -35.09 9.86
N ALA A 99 22.46 -35.21 8.84
CA ALA A 99 22.76 -34.71 7.52
C ALA A 99 22.77 -33.17 7.47
N ALA A 100 23.77 -32.60 6.79
CA ALA A 100 23.83 -31.16 6.55
C ALA A 100 22.57 -30.66 5.82
N LEU A 101 22.12 -31.42 4.82
CA LEU A 101 20.91 -31.20 4.04
C LEU A 101 20.04 -32.46 4.08
N SER A 102 18.79 -32.35 4.56
CA SER A 102 17.84 -33.47 4.67
C SER A 102 16.44 -33.02 4.27
N GLU A 103 15.67 -33.93 3.66
CA GLU A 103 14.21 -33.77 3.57
C GLU A 103 13.61 -33.68 4.99
N PRO A 104 12.53 -32.91 5.19
CA PRO A 104 11.80 -32.94 6.44
C PRO A 104 11.02 -34.25 6.61
N VAL A 105 10.72 -34.61 7.87
CA VAL A 105 9.81 -35.74 8.18
C VAL A 105 8.43 -35.49 7.58
N GLN A 106 7.93 -34.26 7.67
CA GLN A 106 6.70 -33.80 7.02
C GLN A 106 7.00 -32.52 6.23
N PRO A 107 6.99 -32.56 4.88
CA PRO A 107 7.11 -31.36 4.08
C PRO A 107 5.81 -30.54 4.14
N ILE A 108 5.94 -29.23 3.91
CA ILE A 108 4.81 -28.33 3.73
C ILE A 108 4.30 -28.52 2.31
N VAL A 109 3.15 -29.19 2.17
CA VAL A 109 2.56 -29.49 0.86
C VAL A 109 1.45 -28.49 0.57
N TYR A 110 1.65 -27.66 -0.45
CA TYR A 110 0.61 -26.79 -1.00
C TYR A 110 -0.08 -27.48 -2.19
N TRP A 111 -1.39 -27.65 -2.08
CA TRP A 111 -2.22 -28.16 -3.17
C TRP A 111 -2.76 -27.02 -4.03
N MET A 112 -2.39 -27.06 -5.30
CA MET A 112 -2.84 -26.12 -6.32
C MET A 112 -4.24 -26.52 -6.78
N ASP A 113 -5.22 -25.63 -6.58
CA ASP A 113 -6.60 -25.80 -7.00
C ASP A 113 -6.69 -26.18 -8.50
N LYS A 114 -7.54 -27.15 -8.82
CA LYS A 114 -7.81 -27.56 -10.20
C LYS A 114 -8.30 -26.41 -11.10
N ASN A 115 -8.92 -25.39 -10.52
CA ASN A 115 -9.42 -24.20 -11.20
C ASN A 115 -8.32 -23.25 -11.68
N ILE A 116 -7.06 -23.43 -11.23
CA ILE A 116 -5.93 -22.64 -11.74
C ILE A 116 -5.77 -22.93 -13.25
N PRO A 117 -5.87 -21.90 -14.12
CA PRO A 117 -5.73 -22.10 -15.55
C PRO A 117 -4.39 -22.77 -15.90
N ALA A 118 -4.41 -23.74 -16.81
CA ALA A 118 -3.24 -24.55 -17.15
C ALA A 118 -1.99 -23.70 -17.48
N LYS A 119 -2.18 -22.56 -18.16
CA LYS A 119 -1.09 -21.65 -18.51
C LYS A 119 -0.38 -20.98 -17.33
N TYR A 120 -0.98 -20.92 -16.15
CA TYR A 120 -0.39 -20.31 -14.95
C TYR A 120 0.12 -21.32 -13.93
N ARG A 121 -0.18 -22.62 -14.09
CA ARG A 121 0.19 -23.66 -13.12
C ARG A 121 1.70 -23.70 -12.86
N GLU A 122 2.53 -23.58 -13.89
CA GLU A 122 3.99 -23.58 -13.72
C GLU A 122 4.49 -22.34 -12.97
N SER A 123 3.91 -21.16 -13.19
CA SER A 123 4.29 -19.94 -12.47
C SER A 123 3.86 -19.98 -11.01
N VAL A 124 2.66 -20.52 -10.73
CA VAL A 124 2.20 -20.75 -9.35
C VAL A 124 3.11 -21.75 -8.64
N LYS A 125 3.39 -22.89 -9.29
CA LYS A 125 4.32 -23.89 -8.77
C LYS A 125 5.70 -23.28 -8.49
N ALA A 126 6.23 -22.49 -9.42
CA ALA A 126 7.52 -21.82 -9.28
C ALA A 126 7.53 -20.84 -8.10
N GLY A 127 6.45 -20.09 -7.85
CA GLY A 127 6.35 -19.20 -6.70
C GLY A 127 6.34 -19.95 -5.36
N ILE A 128 5.64 -21.09 -5.30
CA ILE A 128 5.62 -21.96 -4.11
C ILE A 128 7.01 -22.50 -3.80
N VAL A 129 7.65 -23.17 -4.77
CA VAL A 129 8.89 -23.91 -4.52
C VAL A 129 10.12 -23.00 -4.46
N GLU A 130 10.00 -21.71 -4.81
CA GLU A 130 11.09 -20.74 -4.67
C GLU A 130 11.60 -20.66 -3.23
N TRP A 131 10.70 -20.80 -2.24
CA TRP A 131 11.03 -20.80 -0.81
C TRP A 131 12.01 -21.90 -0.40
N ASN A 132 12.13 -22.98 -1.18
CA ASN A 132 13.17 -24.00 -0.92
C ASN A 132 14.59 -23.42 -0.98
N LYS A 133 14.84 -22.35 -1.74
CA LYS A 133 16.15 -21.67 -1.71
C LYS A 133 16.53 -21.20 -0.30
N ALA A 134 15.56 -20.74 0.48
CA ALA A 134 15.79 -20.32 1.86
C ALA A 134 15.92 -21.52 2.81
N PHE A 135 15.08 -22.52 2.65
CA PHE A 135 15.11 -23.75 3.46
C PHE A 135 16.40 -24.57 3.25
N GLU A 136 16.93 -24.64 2.04
CA GLU A 136 18.17 -25.35 1.72
C GLU A 136 19.37 -24.74 2.46
N LYS A 137 19.41 -23.40 2.61
CA LYS A 137 20.46 -22.72 3.37
C LYS A 137 20.45 -23.04 4.87
N ILE A 138 19.32 -23.50 5.40
CA ILE A 138 19.19 -23.95 6.79
C ILE A 138 19.13 -25.47 6.92
N GLY A 139 19.44 -26.19 5.84
CA GLY A 139 19.63 -27.63 5.83
C GLY A 139 18.38 -28.46 5.54
N PHE A 140 17.29 -27.85 5.07
CA PHE A 140 16.12 -28.58 4.60
C PHE A 140 16.07 -28.65 3.08
N LYS A 141 16.00 -29.85 2.53
CA LYS A 141 15.75 -30.10 1.11
C LYS A 141 14.26 -30.33 0.91
N ASP A 142 13.69 -29.79 -0.18
CA ASP A 142 12.28 -30.03 -0.55
C ASP A 142 11.31 -29.77 0.63
N ALA A 143 11.59 -28.73 1.43
CA ALA A 143 10.79 -28.37 2.59
C ALA A 143 9.36 -27.97 2.21
N VAL A 144 9.25 -27.28 1.07
CA VAL A 144 8.00 -26.82 0.47
C VAL A 144 7.78 -27.58 -0.83
N VAL A 145 6.59 -28.17 -0.98
CA VAL A 145 6.22 -28.98 -2.13
C VAL A 145 4.91 -28.47 -2.71
N ALA A 146 4.88 -28.22 -4.01
CA ALA A 146 3.66 -27.89 -4.74
C ALA A 146 3.11 -29.15 -5.44
N LYS A 147 1.82 -29.43 -5.27
CA LYS A 147 1.12 -30.52 -5.97
C LYS A 147 -0.14 -30.00 -6.65
N GLN A 148 -0.36 -30.44 -7.89
CA GLN A 148 -1.64 -30.21 -8.57
C GLN A 148 -2.71 -31.08 -7.92
N GLN A 149 -3.83 -30.47 -7.50
CA GLN A 149 -5.01 -31.23 -7.08
C GLN A 149 -5.49 -32.08 -8.27
N PRO A 150 -5.67 -33.41 -8.10
CA PRO A 150 -6.24 -34.28 -9.12
C PRO A 150 -7.68 -33.87 -9.47
N ASP A 151 -8.07 -34.06 -10.73
CA ASP A 151 -9.43 -33.74 -11.17
C ASP A 151 -10.49 -34.63 -10.49
N ASP A 152 -10.09 -35.83 -10.09
CA ASP A 152 -10.89 -36.86 -9.40
C ASP A 152 -10.72 -36.85 -7.87
N ALA A 153 -10.08 -35.83 -7.30
CA ALA A 153 -9.96 -35.68 -5.84
C ALA A 153 -11.35 -35.66 -5.17
N ASP A 154 -11.48 -36.45 -4.10
CA ASP A 154 -12.71 -36.60 -3.29
C ASP A 154 -12.73 -35.67 -2.04
N TRP A 155 -11.71 -34.84 -1.90
CA TRP A 155 -11.53 -33.86 -0.82
C TRP A 155 -11.60 -32.41 -1.33
N ASP A 156 -11.91 -31.48 -0.41
CA ASP A 156 -12.10 -30.05 -0.70
C ASP A 156 -10.85 -29.27 -0.30
N ASN A 157 -10.41 -28.32 -1.12
CA ASN A 157 -9.23 -27.51 -0.82
C ASN A 157 -9.47 -26.44 0.26
N MET A 158 -10.67 -26.39 0.85
CA MET A 158 -10.96 -25.66 2.08
C MET A 158 -10.92 -26.57 3.32
N ASP A 159 -10.51 -27.83 3.21
CA ASP A 159 -10.33 -28.70 4.37
C ASP A 159 -9.08 -28.34 5.17
N SER A 160 -9.09 -28.59 6.49
CA SER A 160 -7.96 -28.23 7.36
C SER A 160 -6.79 -29.22 7.36
N THR A 161 -6.74 -30.14 6.39
CA THR A 161 -5.69 -31.16 6.27
C THR A 161 -4.79 -30.92 5.06
N HIS A 162 -5.22 -30.07 4.12
CA HIS A 162 -4.51 -29.76 2.89
C HIS A 162 -4.31 -28.27 2.74
N ALA A 163 -3.12 -27.77 3.10
CA ALA A 163 -2.76 -26.40 2.76
C ALA A 163 -2.88 -26.19 1.24
N SER A 164 -3.49 -25.09 0.82
CA SER A 164 -3.95 -24.94 -0.56
C SER A 164 -3.68 -23.55 -1.15
N ILE A 165 -3.60 -23.50 -2.49
CA ILE A 165 -3.73 -22.27 -3.27
C ILE A 165 -5.03 -22.36 -4.06
N ARG A 166 -6.02 -21.61 -3.60
CA ARG A 166 -7.38 -21.55 -4.14
C ARG A 166 -7.50 -20.45 -5.18
N TRP A 167 -8.16 -20.77 -6.29
CA TRP A 167 -8.29 -19.86 -7.43
C TRP A 167 -9.75 -19.47 -7.63
N PHE A 168 -10.08 -18.22 -7.31
CA PHE A 168 -11.44 -17.69 -7.37
C PHE A 168 -11.67 -16.96 -8.68
N THR A 169 -12.73 -17.30 -9.41
CA THR A 169 -13.15 -16.52 -10.59
C THR A 169 -14.30 -15.60 -10.22
N GLY A 170 -14.12 -14.28 -10.33
CA GLY A 170 -15.15 -13.29 -10.00
C GLY A 170 -15.11 -12.08 -10.92
N SER A 171 -16.24 -11.41 -11.11
CA SER A 171 -16.32 -10.17 -11.91
C SER A 171 -15.95 -8.91 -11.12
N ASP A 172 -15.90 -9.01 -9.78
CA ASP A 172 -15.81 -7.91 -8.83
C ASP A 172 -14.75 -8.13 -7.74
N VAL A 173 -13.96 -9.21 -7.85
CA VAL A 173 -13.05 -9.66 -6.78
C VAL A 173 -11.60 -9.55 -7.24
N GLY A 174 -10.83 -8.65 -6.60
CA GLY A 174 -9.38 -8.58 -6.72
C GLY A 174 -8.72 -8.65 -5.35
N PHE A 175 -8.54 -9.85 -4.79
CA PHE A 175 -7.78 -10.03 -3.55
C PHE A 175 -6.87 -11.25 -3.65
N ALA A 176 -5.77 -11.18 -2.92
CA ALA A 176 -5.01 -12.34 -2.50
C ALA A 176 -4.93 -12.31 -0.98
N ILE A 177 -5.06 -13.47 -0.31
CA ILE A 177 -4.93 -13.60 1.14
C ILE A 177 -4.22 -14.90 1.48
N GLY A 178 -3.37 -14.90 2.52
CA GLY A 178 -2.68 -16.09 3.03
C GLY A 178 -3.05 -16.42 4.48
N PRO A 179 -4.33 -16.69 4.82
CA PRO A 179 -4.72 -17.04 6.19
C PRO A 179 -4.12 -18.38 6.61
N SER A 180 -3.85 -18.51 7.92
CA SER A 180 -3.39 -19.76 8.53
C SER A 180 -4.06 -20.02 9.87
N HIS A 181 -4.29 -21.30 10.17
CA HIS A 181 -4.77 -21.77 11.46
C HIS A 181 -3.59 -22.27 12.30
N LYS A 182 -3.57 -21.91 13.59
CA LYS A 182 -2.40 -22.12 14.45
C LYS A 182 -2.79 -22.81 15.76
N ASP A 183 -1.88 -23.60 16.31
CA ASP A 183 -1.97 -24.06 17.69
C ASP A 183 -1.60 -22.91 18.64
N PRO A 184 -2.55 -22.41 19.45
CA PRO A 184 -2.30 -21.26 20.33
C PRO A 184 -1.31 -21.56 21.46
N ARG A 185 -0.99 -22.83 21.71
CA ARG A 185 -0.02 -23.26 22.74
C ARG A 185 1.42 -23.06 22.27
N THR A 186 1.67 -23.13 20.96
CA THR A 186 3.03 -23.23 20.41
C THR A 186 3.32 -22.26 19.27
N GLY A 187 2.30 -21.75 18.59
CA GLY A 187 2.43 -21.04 17.32
C GLY A 187 2.57 -21.97 16.11
N GLU A 188 2.42 -23.29 16.27
CA GLU A 188 2.49 -24.23 15.14
C GLU A 188 1.40 -23.93 14.12
N ILE A 189 1.78 -23.65 12.87
CA ILE A 189 0.84 -23.55 11.75
C ILE A 189 0.38 -24.97 11.42
N LEU A 190 -0.93 -25.17 11.48
CA LEU A 190 -1.57 -26.47 11.24
C LEU A 190 -2.11 -26.57 9.81
N ASP A 191 -2.49 -25.44 9.24
CA ASP A 191 -3.23 -25.33 7.99
C ASP A 191 -3.11 -23.91 7.42
N ALA A 192 -3.14 -23.79 6.09
CA ALA A 192 -3.07 -22.50 5.41
C ALA A 192 -3.78 -22.53 4.05
N ASP A 193 -4.68 -21.57 3.84
CA ASP A 193 -5.61 -21.56 2.70
C ASP A 193 -5.47 -20.29 1.87
N ILE A 194 -4.43 -20.25 1.04
CA ILE A 194 -4.17 -19.09 0.17
C ILE A 194 -5.35 -18.92 -0.77
N GLY A 195 -5.94 -17.73 -0.78
CA GLY A 195 -6.97 -17.35 -1.72
C GLY A 195 -6.42 -16.39 -2.76
N MET A 196 -6.59 -16.66 -4.04
CA MET A 196 -6.16 -15.79 -5.13
C MET A 196 -7.29 -15.63 -6.16
N SER A 197 -7.58 -14.39 -6.54
CA SER A 197 -8.53 -14.13 -7.62
C SER A 197 -7.93 -14.39 -9.01
N ASP A 198 -8.77 -14.73 -9.99
CA ASP A 198 -8.42 -14.94 -11.39
C ASP A 198 -7.98 -13.67 -12.11
N VAL A 199 -8.04 -12.52 -11.44
CA VAL A 199 -7.50 -11.26 -11.93
C VAL A 199 -6.00 -11.40 -12.28
N PHE A 200 -5.27 -12.36 -11.72
CA PHE A 200 -3.91 -12.74 -12.14
C PHE A 200 -3.78 -13.13 -13.61
N GLY A 201 -4.81 -13.78 -14.15
CA GLY A 201 -4.74 -14.43 -15.46
C GLY A 201 -5.63 -13.83 -16.54
N ARG A 202 -6.72 -13.19 -16.12
CA ARG A 202 -7.64 -12.43 -16.97
C ARG A 202 -7.63 -10.94 -16.61
N GLY A 203 -7.57 -10.63 -15.31
CA GLY A 203 -7.74 -9.28 -14.75
C GLY A 203 -6.57 -8.30 -14.88
N THR A 204 -5.33 -8.72 -15.07
CA THR A 204 -4.24 -7.75 -15.31
C THR A 204 -4.40 -7.06 -16.67
N ARG A 205 -4.93 -7.78 -17.68
CA ARG A 205 -5.39 -7.21 -18.96
C ARG A 205 -6.79 -6.62 -18.85
N ARG A 206 -7.69 -7.24 -18.09
CA ARG A 206 -9.12 -6.86 -17.96
C ARG A 206 -9.40 -5.71 -16.99
N LEU A 207 -8.77 -5.57 -15.84
CA LEU A 207 -8.84 -4.35 -15.00
C LEU A 207 -8.25 -3.14 -15.74
N ALA A 208 -7.23 -3.36 -16.58
CA ALA A 208 -6.73 -2.37 -17.53
C ALA A 208 -7.69 -2.13 -18.73
N ALA A 209 -8.66 -3.02 -18.98
CA ALA A 209 -9.57 -2.99 -20.13
C ALA A 209 -11.07 -2.71 -19.80
N ASP A 210 -11.55 -2.93 -18.59
CA ASP A 210 -12.98 -3.01 -18.27
C ASP A 210 -13.39 -2.02 -17.17
N ASP A 211 -12.54 -1.78 -16.15
CA ASP A 211 -12.92 -0.94 -15.02
C ASP A 211 -12.63 0.54 -15.28
N VAL A 212 -13.68 1.28 -15.64
CA VAL A 212 -13.76 2.71 -15.30
C VAL A 212 -14.48 2.79 -13.96
N PRO A 213 -13.80 3.11 -12.84
CA PRO A 213 -14.47 3.22 -11.56
C PRO A 213 -15.64 4.22 -11.70
N PRO A 214 -16.89 3.85 -11.34
CA PRO A 214 -17.96 4.82 -11.24
C PRO A 214 -17.55 5.91 -10.25
N SER A 215 -18.05 7.13 -10.45
CA SER A 215 -17.68 8.30 -9.63
C SER A 215 -17.93 8.11 -8.12
N SER A 216 -18.78 7.15 -7.75
CA SER A 216 -19.08 6.73 -6.38
C SER A 216 -18.07 5.72 -5.80
N GLN A 217 -17.49 4.81 -6.60
CA GLN A 217 -16.49 3.84 -6.12
C GLN A 217 -15.11 4.44 -5.93
N ALA A 218 -14.77 5.50 -6.67
CA ALA A 218 -13.56 6.29 -6.43
C ALA A 218 -13.53 6.90 -5.01
N GLN A 219 -14.69 7.08 -4.38
CA GLN A 219 -14.81 7.53 -2.98
C GLN A 219 -14.78 6.36 -1.97
N ALA A 220 -15.14 5.14 -2.38
CA ALA A 220 -15.33 4.01 -1.47
C ALA A 220 -14.01 3.37 -1.01
N HIS A 221 -12.99 3.31 -1.89
CA HIS A 221 -11.66 2.80 -1.52
C HIS A 221 -10.84 3.79 -0.67
N ASP A 222 -11.24 5.06 -0.62
CA ASP A 222 -10.61 6.09 0.22
C ASP A 222 -11.00 5.97 1.71
N HIS A 223 -11.96 5.09 2.06
CA HIS A 223 -12.35 4.85 3.46
C HIS A 223 -11.33 4.05 4.28
N ALA A 224 -10.23 3.56 3.69
CA ALA A 224 -9.11 3.03 4.46
C ALA A 224 -8.42 4.11 5.34
N TRP A 225 -8.66 5.40 5.06
CA TRP A 225 -8.14 6.53 5.83
C TRP A 225 -9.15 7.14 6.82
N ALA A 226 -10.43 6.73 6.78
CA ALA A 226 -11.43 7.15 7.75
C ALA A 226 -11.37 6.18 8.94
N GLY A 227 -10.63 6.56 9.98
CA GLY A 227 -10.57 5.81 11.23
C GLY A 227 -11.96 5.58 11.83
N GLU A 228 -12.53 4.40 11.57
CA GLU A 228 -13.51 3.79 12.45
C GLU A 228 -12.78 2.88 13.45
N ARG A 229 -13.07 3.11 14.73
CA ARG A 229 -12.51 2.44 15.91
C ARG A 229 -13.02 0.99 16.06
N GLY A 230 -13.15 0.25 14.96
CA GLY A 230 -13.72 -1.10 14.96
C GLY A 230 -13.03 -2.00 13.96
N GLY A 231 -11.98 -2.71 14.40
CA GLY A 231 -11.46 -3.85 13.65
C GLY A 231 -9.94 -3.99 13.64
N GLN A 232 -9.29 -4.08 14.80
CA GLN A 232 -7.89 -4.56 14.87
C GLN A 232 -7.69 -5.91 14.17
N ALA A 233 -8.73 -6.73 14.05
CA ALA A 233 -8.71 -8.01 13.34
C ALA A 233 -8.93 -7.91 11.81
N LEU A 234 -9.45 -6.78 11.29
CA LEU A 234 -9.77 -6.64 9.86
C LEU A 234 -8.54 -6.17 9.04
N ALA A 235 -7.67 -5.35 9.64
CA ALA A 235 -6.44 -4.89 9.02
C ALA A 235 -5.44 -6.03 8.79
N ASP A 236 -5.34 -6.98 9.74
CA ASP A 236 -4.51 -8.18 9.61
C ASP A 236 -5.00 -9.16 8.53
N GLN A 237 -6.23 -8.99 8.01
CA GLN A 237 -6.90 -9.95 7.11
C GLN A 237 -7.08 -9.46 5.66
N LEU A 238 -6.87 -8.18 5.37
CA LEU A 238 -7.09 -7.62 4.03
C LEU A 238 -5.75 -7.28 3.36
N CYS A 239 -5.14 -8.28 2.72
CA CYS A 239 -4.04 -8.06 1.77
C CYS A 239 -4.62 -7.49 0.46
N THR A 240 -4.26 -6.23 0.14
CA THR A 240 -4.65 -5.57 -1.11
C THR A 240 -3.60 -5.70 -2.20
N TYR A 241 -2.48 -6.40 -1.93
CA TYR A 241 -1.31 -6.47 -2.81
C TYR A 241 -1.69 -6.77 -4.25
N MET A 242 -2.60 -7.73 -4.43
CA MET A 242 -3.05 -8.16 -5.74
C MET A 242 -3.76 -7.06 -6.54
N ALA A 243 -4.77 -6.42 -5.97
CA ALA A 243 -5.51 -5.34 -6.64
C ALA A 243 -4.55 -4.21 -7.03
N ASP A 244 -3.63 -3.93 -6.11
CA ASP A 244 -2.57 -2.99 -6.33
C ASP A 244 -1.69 -3.42 -7.52
N GLN A 245 -1.07 -4.60 -7.49
CA GLN A 245 -0.24 -5.12 -8.58
C GLN A 245 -0.93 -5.05 -9.94
N ALA A 246 -2.23 -5.35 -10.02
CA ALA A 246 -2.97 -5.26 -11.27
C ALA A 246 -3.07 -3.83 -11.84
N GLY A 247 -3.28 -2.82 -10.98
CA GLY A 247 -3.29 -1.43 -11.44
C GLY A 247 -1.91 -0.92 -11.91
N GLU A 248 -0.83 -1.28 -11.21
CA GLU A 248 0.54 -0.97 -11.65
C GLU A 248 0.89 -1.65 -12.98
N PHE A 249 0.36 -2.86 -13.20
CA PHE A 249 0.50 -3.58 -14.45
C PHE A 249 -0.19 -2.89 -15.62
N GLY A 250 -1.41 -2.38 -15.42
CA GLY A 250 -2.10 -1.59 -16.44
C GLY A 250 -1.30 -0.35 -16.86
N PHE A 251 -0.85 0.45 -15.88
CA PHE A 251 0.03 1.61 -16.13
C PHE A 251 1.30 1.22 -16.90
N THR A 252 1.94 0.13 -16.49
CA THR A 252 3.20 -0.36 -17.06
C THR A 252 3.04 -0.82 -18.49
N LEU A 253 2.05 -1.66 -18.76
CA LEU A 253 1.80 -2.15 -20.10
C LEU A 253 1.39 -1.02 -21.05
N ASP A 254 0.53 -0.09 -20.61
CA ASP A 254 0.17 1.06 -21.43
C ASP A 254 1.38 1.91 -21.79
N LEU A 255 2.24 2.21 -20.82
CA LEU A 255 3.45 2.97 -21.09
C LEU A 255 4.39 2.23 -22.04
N LEU A 256 4.62 0.93 -21.83
CA LEU A 256 5.51 0.13 -22.69
C LEU A 256 4.95 -0.06 -24.11
N ALA A 257 3.64 -0.27 -24.25
CA ALA A 257 2.99 -0.35 -25.55
C ALA A 257 3.11 0.97 -26.32
N LEU A 258 2.85 2.09 -25.65
CA LEU A 258 2.92 3.42 -26.25
C LEU A 258 4.35 3.92 -26.49
N ARG A 259 5.32 3.44 -25.71
CA ARG A 259 6.72 3.85 -25.80
C ARG A 259 7.55 2.99 -26.73
N ASP A 260 7.41 1.69 -26.57
CA ASP A 260 8.33 0.69 -27.12
C ASP A 260 7.62 -0.24 -28.12
N GLY A 261 6.32 -0.06 -28.35
CA GLY A 261 5.55 -0.89 -29.30
C GLY A 261 5.28 -2.30 -28.78
N LEU A 262 5.31 -2.50 -27.46
CA LEU A 262 4.99 -3.78 -26.83
C LEU A 262 3.57 -4.23 -27.24
N ASP A 263 3.47 -5.44 -27.77
CA ASP A 263 2.20 -6.09 -28.05
C ASP A 263 1.59 -6.59 -26.74
N MET A 264 0.43 -6.04 -26.39
CA MET A 264 -0.30 -6.31 -25.15
C MET A 264 -0.76 -7.77 -25.03
N ASP A 265 -0.89 -8.45 -26.16
CA ASP A 265 -1.24 -9.87 -26.23
C ASP A 265 -0.07 -10.75 -26.67
N GLY A 266 1.11 -10.14 -26.86
CA GLY A 266 2.30 -10.81 -27.31
C GLY A 266 3.04 -11.56 -26.20
N PRO A 267 4.09 -12.32 -26.59
CA PRO A 267 4.91 -13.10 -25.65
C PRO A 267 5.56 -12.28 -24.52
N GLU A 268 5.93 -11.02 -24.76
CA GLU A 268 6.54 -10.17 -23.72
C GLU A 268 5.52 -9.79 -22.63
N ALA A 269 4.29 -9.44 -23.02
CA ALA A 269 3.21 -9.16 -22.09
C ALA A 269 2.79 -10.42 -21.30
N GLU A 270 2.75 -11.57 -21.97
CA GLU A 270 2.50 -12.86 -21.29
C GLU A 270 3.61 -13.19 -20.30
N ALA A 271 4.88 -13.03 -20.66
CA ALA A 271 6.01 -13.27 -19.76
C ALA A 271 5.95 -12.38 -18.51
N LEU A 272 5.56 -11.11 -18.66
CA LEU A 272 5.36 -10.22 -17.51
C LEU A 272 4.20 -10.69 -16.64
N ALA A 273 3.06 -11.08 -17.23
CA ALA A 273 1.93 -11.61 -16.46
C ALA A 273 2.32 -12.87 -15.66
N GLN A 274 3.09 -13.78 -16.27
CA GLN A 274 3.62 -14.98 -15.60
C GLN A 274 4.55 -14.62 -14.44
N ALA A 275 5.42 -13.62 -14.62
CA ALA A 275 6.30 -13.13 -13.55
C ALA A 275 5.53 -12.52 -12.38
N VAL A 276 4.44 -11.77 -12.65
CA VAL A 276 3.57 -11.19 -11.62
C VAL A 276 2.81 -12.27 -10.84
N VAL A 277 2.34 -13.32 -11.52
CA VAL A 277 1.76 -14.50 -10.85
C VAL A 277 2.78 -15.12 -9.90
N LYS A 278 4.01 -15.35 -10.38
CA LYS A 278 5.08 -15.90 -9.54
C LYS A 278 5.32 -15.01 -8.31
N ASP A 279 5.45 -13.70 -8.51
CA ASP A 279 5.71 -12.73 -7.43
C ASP A 279 4.65 -12.78 -6.32
N VAL A 280 3.37 -12.68 -6.68
CA VAL A 280 2.32 -12.70 -5.66
C VAL A 280 2.20 -14.07 -5.01
N VAL A 281 2.42 -15.17 -5.73
CA VAL A 281 2.46 -16.49 -5.08
C VAL A 281 3.61 -16.58 -4.08
N MET A 282 4.81 -16.05 -4.39
CA MET A 282 5.90 -15.99 -3.41
C MET A 282 5.49 -15.20 -2.17
N HIS A 283 4.82 -14.06 -2.34
CA HIS A 283 4.32 -13.21 -1.27
C HIS A 283 3.32 -13.95 -0.35
N GLU A 284 2.26 -14.52 -0.92
CA GLU A 284 1.24 -15.22 -0.15
C GLU A 284 1.78 -16.47 0.55
N VAL A 285 2.69 -17.20 -0.10
CA VAL A 285 3.39 -18.32 0.55
C VAL A 285 4.22 -17.81 1.74
N GLY A 286 4.88 -16.66 1.62
CA GLY A 286 5.58 -16.02 2.73
C GLY A 286 4.69 -15.76 3.96
N HIS A 287 3.46 -15.29 3.77
CA HIS A 287 2.48 -15.16 4.86
C HIS A 287 2.16 -16.50 5.52
N THR A 288 1.92 -17.53 4.72
CA THR A 288 1.64 -18.87 5.23
C THR A 288 2.86 -19.56 5.85
N LEU A 289 4.07 -19.09 5.59
CA LEU A 289 5.28 -19.48 6.31
C LEU A 289 5.48 -18.68 7.61
N GLY A 290 4.59 -17.72 7.90
CA GLY A 290 4.57 -16.95 9.15
C GLY A 290 5.14 -15.54 9.03
N LEU A 291 5.39 -15.01 7.84
CA LEU A 291 5.97 -13.68 7.65
C LEU A 291 4.91 -12.57 7.53
N LYS A 292 5.19 -11.41 8.13
CA LYS A 292 4.43 -10.17 7.93
C LYS A 292 4.94 -9.41 6.70
N HIS A 293 4.18 -8.40 6.28
CA HIS A 293 4.66 -7.44 5.28
C HIS A 293 5.96 -6.75 5.71
N ASN A 294 6.78 -6.37 4.73
CA ASN A 294 7.99 -5.57 4.93
C ASN A 294 8.03 -4.39 3.95
N PHE A 295 7.41 -3.28 4.32
CA PHE A 295 7.28 -2.05 3.53
C PHE A 295 8.53 -1.15 3.55
N ARG A 296 9.64 -1.64 4.10
CA ARG A 296 10.93 -0.93 4.09
C ARG A 296 11.94 -1.60 3.16
N SER A 297 11.61 -2.77 2.63
CA SER A 297 12.57 -3.62 1.94
C SER A 297 13.06 -3.03 0.62
N SER A 298 12.18 -2.36 -0.12
CA SER A 298 12.51 -1.70 -1.40
C SER A 298 13.61 -0.64 -1.25
N THR A 299 13.69 0.01 -0.09
CA THR A 299 14.62 1.11 0.22
C THR A 299 16.07 0.68 0.44
N THR A 300 16.35 -0.62 0.25
CA THR A 300 17.67 -1.20 0.48
C THR A 300 18.33 -1.68 -0.81
N VAL A 301 17.62 -1.55 -1.95
CA VAL A 301 18.15 -1.79 -3.29
C VAL A 301 18.43 -0.46 -3.96
N THR A 302 19.66 -0.23 -4.42
CA THR A 302 20.03 1.06 -4.99
C THR A 302 19.41 1.29 -6.37
N GLN A 303 19.18 2.55 -6.75
CA GLN A 303 18.75 2.89 -8.12
C GLN A 303 19.70 2.35 -9.21
N ALA A 304 20.99 2.19 -8.91
CA ALA A 304 21.96 1.59 -9.82
C ALA A 304 21.74 0.08 -9.98
N GLN A 305 21.52 -0.63 -8.87
CA GLN A 305 21.19 -2.06 -8.87
C GLN A 305 19.87 -2.36 -9.59
N LEU A 306 18.86 -1.50 -9.43
CA LEU A 306 17.59 -1.61 -10.17
C LEU A 306 17.76 -1.51 -11.68
N ARG A 307 18.86 -0.92 -12.18
CA ARG A 307 19.19 -0.85 -13.60
C ARG A 307 20.06 -2.02 -14.08
N ASP A 308 20.59 -2.82 -13.16
CA ASP A 308 21.40 -3.99 -13.45
C ASP A 308 20.52 -5.24 -13.53
N LYS A 309 20.31 -5.72 -14.75
CA LYS A 309 19.52 -6.92 -15.00
C LYS A 309 20.04 -8.14 -14.23
N ALA A 310 21.35 -8.38 -14.22
CA ALA A 310 21.94 -9.53 -13.55
C ALA A 310 21.72 -9.45 -12.03
N TYR A 311 21.80 -8.25 -11.46
CA TYR A 311 21.47 -8.03 -10.05
C TYR A 311 20.00 -8.37 -9.78
N THR A 312 19.07 -7.77 -10.53
CA THR A 312 17.62 -7.93 -10.29
C THR A 312 17.12 -9.35 -10.53
N GLU A 313 17.74 -10.12 -11.42
CA GLU A 313 17.44 -11.55 -11.62
C GLU A 313 17.97 -12.42 -10.48
N ALA A 314 19.11 -12.05 -9.87
CA ALA A 314 19.72 -12.82 -8.80
C ALA A 314 19.17 -12.50 -7.39
N HIS A 315 18.71 -11.26 -7.16
CA HIS A 315 18.33 -10.78 -5.83
C HIS A 315 16.91 -10.19 -5.74
N GLY A 316 16.21 -10.08 -6.87
CA GLY A 316 14.96 -9.33 -6.94
C GLY A 316 15.15 -7.81 -7.08
N ILE A 317 14.03 -7.09 -7.18
CA ILE A 317 13.99 -5.61 -7.19
C ILE A 317 13.84 -5.03 -5.77
N SER A 318 13.58 -5.89 -4.78
CA SER A 318 13.49 -5.57 -3.36
C SER A 318 14.11 -6.70 -2.55
N ASN A 319 14.62 -6.41 -1.35
CA ASN A 319 15.24 -7.44 -0.51
C ASN A 319 14.23 -8.36 0.19
N SER A 320 12.94 -8.20 -0.08
CA SER A 320 11.87 -9.08 0.37
C SER A 320 10.75 -9.14 -0.66
N VAL A 321 10.18 -10.32 -0.84
CA VAL A 321 8.89 -10.48 -1.56
C VAL A 321 7.70 -9.97 -0.74
N MET A 322 7.87 -9.71 0.57
CA MET A 322 6.81 -9.25 1.48
C MET A 322 6.51 -7.74 1.38
N ASP A 323 7.10 -7.03 0.41
CA ASP A 323 6.88 -5.59 0.17
C ASP A 323 5.84 -5.37 -0.94
N TYR A 324 5.13 -4.24 -0.90
CA TYR A 324 4.21 -3.83 -1.95
C TYR A 324 4.92 -2.96 -2.99
N ASN A 325 5.86 -3.56 -3.70
CA ASN A 325 6.71 -2.84 -4.65
C ASN A 325 5.90 -2.21 -5.80
N ALA A 326 6.33 -1.06 -6.27
CA ALA A 326 5.96 -0.59 -7.60
C ALA A 326 6.84 -1.27 -8.67
N TYR A 327 6.40 -1.27 -9.94
CA TYR A 327 7.22 -1.86 -11.00
C TYR A 327 8.44 -1.02 -11.34
N ASN A 328 9.55 -1.73 -11.61
CA ASN A 328 10.85 -1.18 -11.96
C ASN A 328 10.89 -0.65 -13.41
N LEU A 329 9.99 0.27 -13.72
CA LEU A 329 9.88 0.89 -15.02
C LEU A 329 11.09 1.81 -15.29
N PRO A 330 11.88 1.58 -16.35
CA PRO A 330 12.95 2.51 -16.71
C PRO A 330 12.39 3.81 -17.29
N LEU A 331 13.10 4.93 -17.09
CA LEU A 331 12.88 6.12 -17.92
C LEU A 331 13.33 5.84 -19.36
N LYS A 332 12.85 6.63 -20.32
CA LYS A 332 13.28 6.51 -21.72
C LYS A 332 14.82 6.58 -21.84
N GLY A 333 15.41 5.55 -22.43
CA GLY A 333 16.86 5.43 -22.62
C GLY A 333 17.62 4.77 -21.45
N GLU A 334 16.96 4.48 -20.33
CA GLU A 334 17.55 3.65 -19.27
C GLU A 334 17.50 2.15 -19.65
N PRO A 335 18.46 1.35 -19.19
CA PRO A 335 18.43 -0.10 -19.41
C PRO A 335 17.22 -0.73 -18.74
N ARG A 336 16.69 -1.78 -19.38
CA ARG A 336 15.63 -2.62 -18.81
C ARG A 336 16.23 -3.72 -17.95
N ALA A 337 15.71 -3.85 -16.73
CA ALA A 337 15.98 -4.94 -15.80
C ALA A 337 14.65 -5.65 -15.46
N SER A 338 14.64 -6.56 -14.47
CA SER A 338 13.39 -7.19 -14.02
C SER A 338 12.39 -6.13 -13.56
N LEU A 339 11.14 -6.22 -14.01
CA LEU A 339 10.07 -5.27 -13.68
C LEU A 339 9.41 -5.54 -12.32
N THR A 340 9.41 -6.81 -11.91
CA THR A 340 8.91 -7.28 -10.61
C THR A 340 9.90 -8.25 -9.97
N ASN A 341 9.67 -8.63 -8.72
CA ASN A 341 10.44 -9.67 -8.05
C ASN A 341 10.26 -11.02 -8.74
N THR A 342 11.37 -11.70 -9.02
CA THR A 342 11.37 -13.03 -9.65
C THR A 342 12.04 -14.09 -8.78
N THR A 343 12.57 -13.68 -7.63
CA THR A 343 13.24 -14.52 -6.64
C THR A 343 13.17 -13.86 -5.26
N LEU A 344 13.59 -14.58 -4.21
CA LEU A 344 13.65 -14.09 -2.84
C LEU A 344 14.81 -13.11 -2.63
N GLY A 345 14.60 -12.12 -1.76
CA GLY A 345 15.64 -11.17 -1.37
C GLY A 345 16.29 -11.51 -0.03
N ALA A 346 17.33 -10.77 0.35
CA ALA A 346 18.16 -11.07 1.53
C ALA A 346 17.37 -11.18 2.86
N TYR A 347 16.33 -10.37 3.03
CA TYR A 347 15.47 -10.39 4.22
C TYR A 347 14.67 -11.68 4.32
N ASP A 348 14.16 -12.20 3.20
CA ASP A 348 13.37 -13.44 3.19
C ASP A 348 14.19 -14.64 3.70
N TYR A 349 15.45 -14.76 3.23
CA TYR A 349 16.38 -15.78 3.72
C TYR A 349 16.63 -15.67 5.23
N TRP A 350 16.80 -14.45 5.73
CA TRP A 350 17.08 -14.19 7.13
C TRP A 350 15.88 -14.45 8.05
N ALA A 351 14.68 -14.07 7.61
CA ALA A 351 13.44 -14.31 8.35
C ALA A 351 13.12 -15.80 8.45
N ILE A 352 13.38 -16.58 7.38
CA ILE A 352 13.29 -18.04 7.40
C ILE A 352 14.37 -18.65 8.29
N GLU A 353 15.61 -18.13 8.25
CA GLU A 353 16.68 -18.58 9.15
C GLU A 353 16.26 -18.47 10.62
N TYR A 354 15.74 -17.33 11.03
CA TYR A 354 15.30 -17.11 12.41
C TYR A 354 14.17 -18.08 12.82
N ALA A 355 13.15 -18.24 11.97
CA ALA A 355 11.99 -19.05 12.31
C ALA A 355 12.26 -20.55 12.27
N TYR A 356 13.03 -21.04 11.28
CA TYR A 356 13.05 -22.47 10.94
C TYR A 356 14.40 -23.16 11.12
N LYS A 357 15.51 -22.45 11.35
CA LYS A 357 16.82 -23.10 11.52
C LYS A 357 16.77 -24.12 12.67
N PRO A 358 17.17 -25.39 12.44
CA PRO A 358 17.30 -26.37 13.51
C PRO A 358 18.40 -25.93 14.48
N ILE A 359 18.04 -25.72 15.74
CA ILE A 359 18.97 -25.29 16.79
C ILE A 359 18.71 -26.15 18.04
N PRO A 360 19.75 -26.70 18.69
CA PRO A 360 19.60 -27.39 19.97
C PRO A 360 19.01 -26.47 21.04
N ALA A 361 18.10 -26.98 21.87
CA ALA A 361 17.34 -26.18 22.83
C ALA A 361 18.24 -25.37 23.79
N GLU A 362 19.38 -25.94 24.19
CA GLU A 362 20.34 -25.30 25.08
C GLU A 362 21.14 -24.15 24.44
N GLN A 363 21.14 -24.06 23.10
CA GLN A 363 21.84 -23.03 22.32
C GLN A 363 20.87 -22.02 21.68
N GLU A 364 19.57 -22.30 21.72
CA GLU A 364 18.56 -21.59 20.95
C GLU A 364 18.54 -20.09 21.22
N SER A 365 18.51 -19.68 22.49
CA SER A 365 18.48 -18.26 22.84
C SER A 365 19.70 -17.50 22.32
N ALA A 366 20.90 -18.07 22.44
CA ALA A 366 22.14 -17.43 22.01
C ALA A 366 22.21 -17.31 20.47
N GLU A 367 21.86 -18.38 19.76
CA GLU A 367 21.91 -18.40 18.28
C GLU A 367 20.82 -17.51 17.67
N LEU A 368 19.59 -17.51 18.21
CA LEU A 368 18.56 -16.57 17.78
C LEU A 368 18.94 -15.12 18.05
N GLY A 369 19.57 -14.84 19.21
CA GLY A 369 20.13 -13.52 19.50
C GLY A 369 21.16 -13.08 18.47
N ARG A 370 22.04 -13.99 18.05
CA ARG A 370 23.04 -13.76 16.99
C ARG A 370 22.39 -13.50 15.63
N ILE A 371 21.40 -14.30 15.24
CA ILE A 371 20.67 -14.12 13.99
C ILE A 371 19.95 -12.77 14.00
N ALA A 372 19.21 -12.44 15.06
CA ALA A 372 18.45 -11.20 15.14
C ALA A 372 19.34 -9.94 15.27
N ALA A 373 20.56 -10.05 15.79
CA ALA A 373 21.54 -8.95 15.81
C ALA A 373 21.93 -8.44 14.41
N ARG A 374 21.74 -9.27 13.37
CA ARG A 374 21.93 -8.90 11.96
C ARG A 374 20.92 -7.88 11.45
N SER A 375 19.88 -7.55 12.20
CA SER A 375 18.90 -6.48 11.90
C SER A 375 19.52 -5.10 11.58
N THR A 376 20.80 -4.88 11.91
CA THR A 376 21.55 -3.68 11.55
C THR A 376 22.17 -3.71 10.15
N GLU A 377 22.17 -4.87 9.48
CA GLU A 377 22.58 -5.00 8.09
C GLU A 377 21.56 -4.28 7.17
N PRO A 378 22.00 -3.37 6.28
CA PRO A 378 21.08 -2.58 5.46
C PRO A 378 20.06 -3.39 4.68
N GLN A 379 20.46 -4.52 4.08
CA GLN A 379 19.58 -5.40 3.29
C GLN A 379 18.52 -6.14 4.11
N LEU A 380 18.56 -6.05 5.44
CA LEU A 380 17.63 -6.69 6.37
C LEU A 380 16.67 -5.68 7.02
N ALA A 381 16.59 -4.46 6.49
CA ALA A 381 15.68 -3.44 7.01
C ALA A 381 14.22 -3.94 7.01
N TYR A 382 13.51 -3.60 8.08
CA TYR A 382 12.15 -4.06 8.33
C TYR A 382 11.23 -2.91 8.75
N GLY A 383 10.05 -2.85 8.15
CA GLY A 383 8.94 -1.98 8.53
C GLY A 383 7.60 -2.64 8.20
N ASP A 384 6.67 -2.69 9.15
CA ASP A 384 5.39 -3.40 9.00
C ASP A 384 4.22 -2.48 8.64
N ASP A 385 3.01 -3.02 8.61
CA ASP A 385 1.77 -2.31 8.32
C ASP A 385 1.55 -1.08 9.22
N PHE A 386 1.88 -1.19 10.51
CA PHE A 386 1.76 -0.07 11.45
C PHE A 386 2.81 1.01 11.17
N ASP A 387 4.06 0.60 10.85
CA ASP A 387 5.12 1.53 10.45
C ASP A 387 4.76 2.29 9.16
N GLN A 388 4.05 1.62 8.23
CA GLN A 388 3.58 2.22 6.98
C GLN A 388 2.44 3.22 7.19
N GLY A 389 1.67 3.07 8.28
CA GLY A 389 0.52 3.90 8.65
C GLY A 389 -0.84 3.24 8.49
N THR A 390 -0.89 1.90 8.39
CA THR A 390 -2.12 1.12 8.33
C THR A 390 -2.50 0.63 9.73
N GLY A 391 -3.67 1.06 10.21
CA GLY A 391 -4.19 0.65 11.52
C GLY A 391 -3.54 1.38 12.72
N GLY A 392 -4.36 1.74 13.71
CA GLY A 392 -3.88 2.38 14.96
C GLY A 392 -3.69 3.91 14.89
N PRO A 393 -3.09 4.52 15.94
CA PRO A 393 -2.90 5.97 16.03
C PRO A 393 -1.70 6.49 15.21
N TYR A 394 -0.91 5.59 14.61
CA TYR A 394 0.30 5.90 13.86
C TYR A 394 -0.07 6.29 12.43
N ASP A 395 0.32 7.49 12.02
CA ASP A 395 0.04 8.01 10.69
C ASP A 395 1.16 7.67 9.69
N GLY A 396 2.00 6.67 9.97
CA GLY A 396 3.11 6.26 9.10
C GLY A 396 4.13 7.38 8.85
N PHE A 397 4.84 7.81 9.89
CA PHE A 397 5.71 9.00 9.84
C PHE A 397 7.14 8.75 9.35
N ASP A 398 7.57 7.49 9.22
CA ASP A 398 8.86 7.14 8.61
C ASP A 398 8.70 7.12 7.08
N PRO A 399 9.39 7.99 6.33
CA PRO A 399 9.26 8.04 4.88
C PRO A 399 9.93 6.86 4.16
N ARG A 400 10.56 5.92 4.86
CA ARG A 400 11.16 4.69 4.30
C ARG A 400 10.24 3.47 4.42
N SER A 401 9.13 3.58 5.15
CA SER A 401 8.13 2.51 5.27
C SER A 401 6.92 2.87 4.42
N ASN A 402 6.89 2.42 3.16
CA ASN A 402 5.86 2.78 2.20
C ASN A 402 5.42 1.57 1.38
N GLN A 403 4.22 1.69 0.81
CA GLN A 403 3.84 0.87 -0.33
C GLN A 403 4.12 1.67 -1.59
N ARG A 404 4.42 0.98 -2.71
CA ARG A 404 4.46 1.55 -4.06
C ARG A 404 5.57 2.57 -4.32
N ASP A 405 6.63 2.51 -3.54
CA ASP A 405 7.91 3.09 -3.92
C ASP A 405 8.85 2.01 -4.48
N LEU A 406 10.03 2.43 -4.93
CA LEU A 406 11.08 1.51 -5.34
C LEU A 406 12.47 2.16 -5.27
N GLY A 407 13.37 1.49 -4.57
CA GLY A 407 14.78 1.81 -4.47
C GLY A 407 15.15 2.67 -3.25
N ASP A 408 16.45 2.84 -3.05
CA ASP A 408 17.09 3.46 -1.88
C ASP A 408 16.78 4.94 -1.59
N ASP A 409 16.13 5.62 -2.52
CA ASP A 409 15.66 6.99 -2.37
C ASP A 409 14.20 7.12 -2.83
N PRO A 410 13.23 6.99 -1.89
CA PRO A 410 11.80 7.18 -2.19
C PRO A 410 11.46 8.56 -2.77
N LEU A 411 12.23 9.61 -2.44
CA LEU A 411 12.06 10.95 -3.03
C LEU A 411 12.53 10.99 -4.48
N ALA A 412 13.65 10.36 -4.81
CA ALA A 412 14.08 10.19 -6.20
C ALA A 412 13.07 9.36 -7.01
N TYR A 413 12.54 8.29 -6.41
CA TYR A 413 11.49 7.49 -7.02
C TYR A 413 10.23 8.32 -7.29
N ALA A 414 9.79 9.14 -6.35
CA ALA A 414 8.61 10.00 -6.52
C ALA A 414 8.76 10.97 -7.71
N LYS A 415 9.97 11.55 -7.88
CA LYS A 415 10.29 12.38 -9.05
C LYS A 415 10.26 11.57 -10.34
N LYS A 416 10.76 10.33 -10.32
CA LYS A 416 10.72 9.40 -11.47
C LYS A 416 9.28 9.05 -11.83
N ARG A 417 8.43 8.73 -10.85
CA ARG A 417 7.01 8.43 -11.07
C ARG A 417 6.27 9.60 -11.71
N LEU A 418 6.47 10.84 -11.25
CA LEU A 418 5.85 12.01 -11.90
C LEU A 418 6.25 12.14 -13.37
N LYS A 419 7.53 11.91 -13.70
CA LYS A 419 8.00 11.92 -15.09
C LYS A 419 7.36 10.81 -15.94
N LEU A 420 7.25 9.59 -15.41
CA LEU A 420 6.60 8.48 -16.10
C LEU A 420 5.12 8.76 -16.34
N SER A 421 4.41 9.33 -15.37
CA SER A 421 3.01 9.75 -15.52
C SER A 421 2.85 10.82 -16.59
N GLN A 422 3.74 11.82 -16.63
CA GLN A 422 3.73 12.87 -17.66
C GLN A 422 4.01 12.30 -19.05
N GLU A 423 4.97 11.37 -19.18
CA GLU A 423 5.24 10.67 -20.44
C GLU A 423 4.00 9.88 -20.90
N LEU A 424 3.35 9.15 -19.99
CA LEU A 424 2.13 8.41 -20.31
C LEU A 424 1.02 9.36 -20.79
N TRP A 425 0.77 10.47 -20.09
CA TRP A 425 -0.24 11.45 -20.50
C TRP A 425 0.07 12.06 -21.86
N GLU A 426 1.32 12.38 -22.17
CA GLU A 426 1.71 12.91 -23.49
C GLU A 426 1.43 11.87 -24.59
N ARG A 427 1.80 10.61 -24.36
CA ARG A 427 1.63 9.52 -25.32
C ARG A 427 0.17 9.15 -25.56
N VAL A 428 -0.60 8.99 -24.49
CA VAL A 428 -2.05 8.71 -24.56
C VAL A 428 -2.76 9.79 -25.37
N GLN A 429 -2.38 11.05 -25.18
CA GLN A 429 -2.97 12.15 -25.91
C GLN A 429 -2.57 12.18 -27.38
N THR A 430 -1.30 11.91 -27.71
CA THR A 430 -0.76 12.00 -29.08
C THR A 430 -1.15 10.84 -29.99
N ARG A 431 -1.46 9.68 -29.39
CA ARG A 431 -1.92 8.50 -30.11
C ARG A 431 -3.24 8.75 -30.86
N LYS A 432 -3.34 8.18 -32.06
CA LYS A 432 -4.59 8.14 -32.83
C LYS A 432 -5.33 6.82 -32.59
N PRO A 433 -6.61 6.84 -32.20
CA PRO A 433 -7.43 5.64 -32.08
C PRO A 433 -7.49 4.87 -33.41
N GLN A 434 -7.50 3.54 -33.33
CA GLN A 434 -7.71 2.65 -34.49
C GLN A 434 -9.11 2.03 -34.46
N PRO A 435 -9.67 1.63 -35.62
CA PRO A 435 -10.92 0.89 -35.68
C PRO A 435 -10.87 -0.39 -34.84
N GLY A 436 -11.94 -0.66 -34.09
CA GLY A 436 -12.07 -1.85 -33.23
C GLY A 436 -11.42 -1.72 -31.84
N GLU A 437 -10.77 -0.59 -31.54
CA GLU A 437 -10.27 -0.33 -30.20
C GLU A 437 -11.37 -0.02 -29.21
N ASP A 438 -11.11 -0.38 -27.96
CA ASP A 438 -11.96 0.00 -26.83
C ASP A 438 -11.98 1.53 -26.64
N PRO A 439 -13.16 2.17 -26.74
CA PRO A 439 -13.31 3.62 -26.61
C PRO A 439 -12.94 4.18 -25.22
N LEU A 440 -12.83 3.33 -24.19
CA LEU A 440 -12.54 3.73 -22.81
C LEU A 440 -11.07 3.61 -22.41
N ARG A 441 -10.21 3.04 -23.28
CA ARG A 441 -8.79 2.81 -22.99
C ARG A 441 -8.07 4.03 -22.44
N ASN A 442 -8.12 5.14 -23.18
CA ASN A 442 -7.41 6.37 -22.80
C ASN A 442 -7.87 6.90 -21.43
N ARG A 443 -9.18 6.77 -21.14
CA ARG A 443 -9.74 7.20 -19.86
C ARG A 443 -9.18 6.37 -18.71
N ARG A 444 -9.13 5.04 -18.85
CA ARG A 444 -8.56 4.15 -17.83
C ARG A 444 -7.07 4.41 -17.61
N SER A 445 -6.28 4.57 -18.68
CA SER A 445 -4.85 4.90 -18.57
C SER A 445 -4.61 6.19 -17.79
N VAL A 446 -5.42 7.23 -18.04
CA VAL A 446 -5.30 8.51 -17.33
C VAL A 446 -5.73 8.38 -15.87
N SER A 447 -6.87 7.74 -15.59
CA SER A 447 -7.37 7.52 -14.22
C SER A 447 -6.37 6.73 -13.37
N GLU A 448 -5.84 5.63 -13.90
CA GLU A 448 -4.89 4.79 -13.18
C GLU A 448 -3.57 5.53 -12.93
N SER A 449 -3.10 6.32 -13.89
CA SER A 449 -1.93 7.18 -13.68
C SER A 449 -2.12 8.18 -12.54
N PHE A 450 -3.32 8.76 -12.39
CA PHE A 450 -3.61 9.66 -11.26
C PHE A 450 -3.69 8.91 -9.94
N ARG A 451 -4.24 7.69 -9.93
CA ARG A 451 -4.30 6.83 -8.73
C ARG A 451 -2.88 6.54 -8.21
N GLN A 452 -1.99 6.06 -9.08
CA GLN A 452 -0.60 5.74 -8.72
C GLN A 452 0.21 6.96 -8.26
N LEU A 453 0.05 8.08 -8.98
CA LEU A 453 0.72 9.32 -8.60
C LEU A 453 0.18 9.86 -7.26
N GLY A 454 -1.12 9.66 -6.97
CA GLY A 454 -1.73 10.00 -5.69
C GLY A 454 -1.15 9.22 -4.51
N MET A 455 -0.86 7.92 -4.67
CA MET A 455 -0.16 7.12 -3.65
C MET A 455 1.26 7.63 -3.41
N THR A 456 1.99 7.90 -4.50
CA THR A 456 3.35 8.50 -4.44
C THR A 456 3.35 9.87 -3.74
N ALA A 457 2.33 10.69 -4.00
CA ALA A 457 2.14 12.00 -3.37
C ALA A 457 1.95 11.90 -1.85
N ASN A 458 1.25 10.87 -1.38
CA ASN A 458 1.10 10.59 0.06
C ASN A 458 2.44 10.19 0.69
N ASN A 459 3.17 9.25 0.07
CA ASN A 459 4.47 8.79 0.58
C ASN A 459 5.47 9.93 0.72
N ILE A 460 5.57 10.80 -0.31
CA ILE A 460 6.56 11.88 -0.27
C ILE A 460 6.22 12.97 0.76
N SER A 461 4.94 13.11 1.08
CA SER A 461 4.48 14.03 2.12
C SER A 461 4.91 13.57 3.53
N LYS A 462 5.32 12.31 3.72
CA LYS A 462 5.85 11.80 5.00
C LYS A 462 7.22 12.40 5.36
N TYR A 463 7.99 12.88 4.39
CA TYR A 463 9.30 13.49 4.67
C TYR A 463 9.16 14.76 5.52
N VAL A 464 8.12 15.57 5.30
CA VAL A 464 7.93 16.83 6.02
C VAL A 464 7.42 16.56 7.43
N GLY A 465 8.23 16.91 8.43
CA GLY A 465 7.99 16.50 9.82
C GLY A 465 8.10 14.99 10.02
N GLY A 466 8.77 14.28 9.09
CA GLY A 466 9.01 12.84 9.19
C GLY A 466 10.03 12.49 10.25
N ILE A 467 9.95 11.25 10.76
CA ILE A 467 10.88 10.71 11.75
C ILE A 467 11.28 9.31 11.30
N TYR A 468 12.58 9.07 11.21
CA TYR A 468 13.14 7.73 11.06
C TYR A 468 12.97 6.97 12.37
N ALA A 469 12.26 5.84 12.30
CA ALA A 469 12.04 4.94 13.42
C ALA A 469 12.95 3.71 13.29
N GLU A 470 13.72 3.41 14.33
CA GLU A 470 14.58 2.24 14.40
C GLU A 470 14.21 1.34 15.57
N ARG A 471 14.25 0.03 15.34
CA ARG A 471 13.97 -1.01 16.33
C ARG A 471 15.18 -1.21 17.25
N ILE A 472 15.34 -0.34 18.24
CA ILE A 472 16.49 -0.35 19.15
C ILE A 472 16.28 -1.34 20.31
N VAL A 473 17.13 -2.36 20.38
CA VAL A 473 17.23 -3.26 21.54
C VAL A 473 18.39 -2.81 22.44
N PRO A 474 18.14 -2.44 23.72
CA PRO A 474 19.18 -1.98 24.63
C PRO A 474 20.37 -2.94 24.73
N GLY A 475 21.59 -2.40 24.58
CA GLY A 475 22.83 -3.18 24.66
C GLY A 475 23.15 -4.05 23.43
N VAL A 476 22.25 -4.08 22.43
CA VAL A 476 22.42 -4.90 21.21
C VAL A 476 22.42 -4.02 19.96
N THR A 477 21.41 -3.17 19.79
CA THR A 477 21.29 -2.29 18.64
C THR A 477 21.79 -0.90 19.02
N PRO A 478 22.82 -0.36 18.35
CA PRO A 478 23.30 0.99 18.62
C PRO A 478 22.37 2.04 17.98
N GLY A 479 22.43 3.28 18.49
CA GLY A 479 21.78 4.43 17.87
C GLY A 479 20.52 4.91 18.60
N GLN A 480 19.77 5.77 17.92
CA GLN A 480 18.54 6.39 18.44
C GLN A 480 17.33 5.68 17.85
N ALA A 481 16.28 5.50 18.68
CA ALA A 481 15.02 4.91 18.21
C ALA A 481 14.25 5.86 17.27
N PHE A 482 14.45 7.17 17.43
CA PHE A 482 13.77 8.19 16.64
C PHE A 482 14.77 9.28 16.24
N THR A 483 14.85 9.54 14.95
CA THR A 483 15.67 10.63 14.38
C THR A 483 14.84 11.40 13.37
N PRO A 484 14.65 12.72 13.51
CA PRO A 484 13.96 13.52 12.50
C PRO A 484 14.63 13.37 11.13
N VAL A 485 13.83 13.36 10.06
CA VAL A 485 14.34 13.41 8.69
C VAL A 485 15.24 14.65 8.53
N ASP A 486 16.34 14.51 7.80
CA ASP A 486 17.29 15.61 7.64
C ASP A 486 16.63 16.87 7.04
N ASN A 487 17.00 18.03 7.56
CA ASN A 487 16.40 19.30 7.16
C ASN A 487 16.50 19.59 5.66
N ALA A 488 17.58 19.16 4.99
CA ALA A 488 17.73 19.33 3.55
C ALA A 488 16.73 18.44 2.80
N GLN A 489 16.57 17.18 3.22
CA GLN A 489 15.61 16.25 2.62
C GLN A 489 14.16 16.71 2.84
N GLN A 490 13.82 17.20 4.03
CA GLN A 490 12.50 17.78 4.30
C GLN A 490 12.19 18.96 3.36
N ARG A 491 13.15 19.88 3.20
CA ARG A 491 13.01 21.05 2.30
C ARG A 491 12.97 20.66 0.83
N GLU A 492 13.71 19.62 0.45
CA GLU A 492 13.71 19.09 -0.91
C GLU A 492 12.36 18.47 -1.25
N ALA A 493 11.81 17.63 -0.37
CA ALA A 493 10.47 17.06 -0.51
C ALA A 493 9.41 18.16 -0.57
N LEU A 494 9.46 19.14 0.34
CA LEU A 494 8.53 20.26 0.35
C LEU A 494 8.60 21.09 -0.96
N ARG A 495 9.80 21.32 -1.49
CA ARG A 495 10.00 22.03 -2.77
C ARG A 495 9.46 21.22 -3.94
N PHE A 496 9.72 19.91 -3.98
CA PHE A 496 9.20 19.02 -5.01
C PHE A 496 7.66 18.99 -4.99
N ILE A 497 7.05 18.90 -3.80
CA ILE A 497 5.60 19.00 -3.63
C ILE A 497 5.08 20.35 -4.15
N ALA A 498 5.69 21.46 -3.71
CA ALA A 498 5.25 22.81 -4.05
C ALA A 498 5.34 23.12 -5.56
N THR A 499 6.41 22.67 -6.22
CA THR A 499 6.71 23.00 -7.63
C THR A 499 6.27 21.92 -8.62
N GLY A 500 6.13 20.69 -8.17
CA GLY A 500 5.62 19.56 -8.94
C GLY A 500 4.14 19.33 -8.68
N LEU A 501 3.81 18.66 -7.57
CA LEU A 501 2.46 18.14 -7.31
C LEU A 501 1.39 19.24 -7.10
N LEU A 502 1.77 20.37 -6.50
CA LEU A 502 0.87 21.51 -6.30
C LEU A 502 0.86 22.49 -7.48
N SER A 503 1.65 22.24 -8.53
CA SER A 503 1.67 23.10 -9.72
C SER A 503 0.65 22.64 -10.75
N SER A 504 -0.23 23.54 -11.21
CA SER A 504 -1.14 23.26 -12.33
C SER A 504 -0.38 22.99 -13.63
N ASP A 505 0.87 23.47 -13.74
CA ASP A 505 1.72 23.25 -14.91
C ASP A 505 2.17 21.80 -15.07
N SER A 506 2.15 21.01 -14.00
CA SER A 506 2.53 19.59 -14.03
C SER A 506 1.48 18.71 -14.73
N PHE A 507 0.26 19.22 -14.96
CA PHE A 507 -0.89 18.46 -15.43
C PHE A 507 -1.46 19.07 -16.72
N ARG A 508 -0.81 18.79 -17.85
CA ARG A 508 -1.19 19.36 -19.16
C ARG A 508 -1.98 18.38 -20.01
N PHE A 509 -3.20 18.77 -20.35
CA PHE A 509 -4.07 18.03 -21.26
C PHE A 509 -4.64 18.94 -22.35
N ARG A 510 -4.68 18.43 -23.59
CA ARG A 510 -5.22 19.13 -24.75
C ARG A 510 -6.75 19.15 -24.69
N PRO A 511 -7.42 20.30 -24.91
CA PRO A 511 -8.88 20.37 -24.93
C PRO A 511 -9.51 19.37 -25.90
N GLU A 512 -8.90 19.15 -27.05
CA GLU A 512 -9.38 18.21 -28.08
C GLU A 512 -9.28 16.76 -27.60
N PHE A 513 -8.28 16.44 -26.79
CA PHE A 513 -8.20 15.11 -26.17
C PHE A 513 -9.37 14.91 -25.22
N LEU A 514 -9.64 15.86 -24.31
CA LEU A 514 -10.74 15.75 -23.35
C LEU A 514 -12.10 15.67 -24.04
N ALA A 515 -12.31 16.44 -25.11
CA ALA A 515 -13.53 16.41 -25.91
C ALA A 515 -13.78 15.06 -26.61
N ASN A 516 -12.73 14.29 -26.87
CA ASN A 516 -12.79 13.00 -27.55
C ASN A 516 -12.87 11.80 -26.58
N GLN A 517 -13.00 12.02 -25.27
CA GLN A 517 -13.14 10.93 -24.32
C GLN A 517 -14.60 10.46 -24.26
N SER A 518 -14.84 9.22 -24.66
CA SER A 518 -16.17 8.61 -24.59
C SER A 518 -16.57 8.27 -23.16
N LEU A 519 -17.88 8.18 -22.93
CA LEU A 519 -18.47 7.50 -21.78
C LEU A 519 -18.65 6.02 -22.11
N ASP A 520 -18.85 5.21 -21.06
CA ASP A 520 -19.33 3.85 -21.23
C ASP A 520 -20.82 3.91 -21.57
N TYR A 521 -21.17 3.60 -22.81
CA TYR A 521 -22.56 3.57 -23.26
C TYR A 521 -23.20 2.19 -23.13
N ASN A 522 -22.40 1.16 -22.83
CA ASN A 522 -22.87 -0.20 -22.62
C ASN A 522 -23.42 -0.36 -21.19
N GLU A 523 -22.82 0.32 -20.21
CA GLU A 523 -23.26 0.28 -18.82
C GLU A 523 -24.35 1.32 -18.48
N TRP A 524 -25.22 0.96 -17.52
CA TRP A 524 -26.28 1.84 -17.02
C TRP A 524 -25.72 2.94 -16.12
N GLU A 525 -24.73 2.62 -15.28
CA GLU A 525 -24.02 3.59 -14.44
C GLU A 525 -22.93 4.30 -15.24
N ARG A 526 -23.34 5.30 -16.01
CA ARG A 526 -22.39 6.09 -16.81
C ARG A 526 -21.64 7.06 -15.92
N GLY A 527 -20.31 6.98 -15.94
CA GLY A 527 -19.46 8.00 -15.32
C GLY A 527 -19.68 9.40 -15.94
N LEU A 528 -19.29 10.44 -15.22
CA LEU A 528 -19.26 11.81 -15.75
C LEU A 528 -18.11 11.99 -16.77
N PRO A 529 -18.13 13.04 -17.62
CA PRO A 529 -17.00 13.40 -18.46
C PRO A 529 -15.68 13.44 -17.68
N LEU A 530 -14.58 13.00 -18.30
CA LEU A 530 -13.28 12.94 -17.63
C LEU A 530 -12.86 14.34 -17.16
N SER A 531 -12.70 14.50 -15.85
CA SER A 531 -12.37 15.78 -15.24
C SER A 531 -10.95 15.75 -14.67
N ILE A 532 -9.99 16.27 -15.45
CA ILE A 532 -8.62 16.48 -14.99
C ILE A 532 -8.55 17.38 -13.75
N PRO A 533 -9.31 18.50 -13.68
CA PRO A 533 -9.30 19.34 -12.48
C PRO A 533 -9.71 18.60 -11.21
N ASP A 534 -10.68 17.69 -11.29
CA ASP A 534 -11.15 16.94 -10.12
C ASP A 534 -10.14 15.86 -9.73
N ALA A 535 -9.55 15.15 -10.70
CA ALA A 535 -8.47 14.18 -10.44
C ALA A 535 -7.25 14.85 -9.77
N VAL A 536 -6.88 16.04 -10.23
CA VAL A 536 -5.80 16.83 -9.64
C VAL A 536 -6.17 17.36 -8.25
N ALA A 537 -7.41 17.80 -8.05
CA ALA A 537 -7.89 18.24 -6.74
C ALA A 537 -7.85 17.09 -5.71
N THR A 538 -8.23 15.87 -6.10
CA THR A 538 -8.11 14.68 -5.24
C THR A 538 -6.65 14.40 -4.87
N LEU A 539 -5.74 14.40 -5.85
CA LEU A 539 -4.31 14.18 -5.61
C LEU A 539 -3.73 15.25 -4.67
N GLN A 540 -3.99 16.52 -4.95
CA GLN A 540 -3.49 17.63 -4.15
C GLN A 540 -4.13 17.67 -2.76
N GLY A 541 -5.41 17.30 -2.65
CA GLY A 541 -6.12 17.14 -1.39
C GLY A 541 -5.39 16.18 -0.45
N ARG A 542 -4.99 14.99 -0.94
CA ARG A 542 -4.23 14.00 -0.15
C ARG A 542 -2.90 14.56 0.38
N VAL A 543 -2.18 15.32 -0.43
CA VAL A 543 -0.96 16.02 0.02
C VAL A 543 -1.26 17.00 1.15
N LEU A 544 -2.32 17.80 1.00
CA LEU A 544 -2.72 18.78 2.01
C LEU A 544 -3.24 18.10 3.29
N ASP A 545 -3.98 16.99 3.19
CA ASP A 545 -4.44 16.21 4.34
C ASP A 545 -3.26 15.80 5.23
N ARG A 546 -2.17 15.33 4.61
CA ARG A 546 -0.95 14.96 5.34
C ARG A 546 -0.23 16.17 5.93
N LEU A 547 0.11 17.15 5.10
CA LEU A 547 0.97 18.27 5.50
C LEU A 547 0.29 19.24 6.46
N MET A 548 -1.04 19.34 6.43
CA MET A 548 -1.85 20.17 7.32
C MET A 548 -2.49 19.36 8.46
N SER A 549 -2.13 18.08 8.62
CA SER A 549 -2.65 17.26 9.72
C SER A 549 -2.13 17.75 11.09
N PRO A 550 -2.92 17.56 12.17
CA PRO A 550 -2.45 17.81 13.53
C PRO A 550 -1.18 17.01 13.89
N ASN A 551 -1.03 15.79 13.37
CA ASN A 551 0.12 14.94 13.64
C ASN A 551 1.42 15.51 13.04
N THR A 552 1.38 15.96 11.78
CA THR A 552 2.51 16.64 11.15
C THR A 552 2.85 17.95 11.88
N ALA A 553 1.84 18.75 12.24
CA ALA A 553 2.05 19.98 12.98
C ALA A 553 2.75 19.73 14.33
N ARG A 554 2.30 18.70 15.08
CA ARG A 554 2.93 18.27 16.33
C ARG A 554 4.39 17.89 16.13
N ARG A 555 4.69 17.02 15.16
CA ARG A 555 6.07 16.59 14.91
C ARG A 555 6.98 17.77 14.55
N LEU A 556 6.50 18.72 13.75
CA LEU A 556 7.28 19.91 13.40
C LEU A 556 7.55 20.84 14.60
N ILE A 557 6.62 20.91 15.56
CA ILE A 557 6.81 21.64 16.82
C ILE A 557 7.81 20.91 17.72
N ASP A 558 7.64 19.59 17.87
CA ASP A 558 8.41 18.76 18.80
C ASP A 558 9.81 18.38 18.28
N GLN A 559 10.07 18.46 16.96
CA GLN A 559 11.32 17.94 16.36
C GLN A 559 12.60 18.51 17.00
N GLY A 560 12.56 19.77 17.47
CA GLY A 560 13.70 20.43 18.10
C GLY A 560 14.17 19.70 19.36
N ALA A 561 13.27 18.97 20.04
CA ALA A 561 13.61 18.16 21.21
C ALA A 561 14.42 16.90 20.84
N TYR A 562 14.32 16.42 19.60
CA TYR A 562 15.06 15.26 19.09
C TYR A 562 16.42 15.64 18.49
N LEU A 563 16.68 16.94 18.28
CA LEU A 563 17.90 17.42 17.64
C LEU A 563 18.95 17.91 18.65
N PRO A 564 20.25 17.72 18.34
CA PRO A 564 21.35 18.39 19.05
C PRO A 564 21.17 19.91 19.02
N GLU A 565 21.58 20.61 20.09
CA GLU A 565 21.37 22.05 20.25
C GLU A 565 21.81 22.88 19.04
N ALA A 566 22.99 22.55 18.47
CA ALA A 566 23.54 23.23 17.30
C ALA A 566 22.65 23.13 16.04
N GLN A 567 21.81 22.10 15.94
CA GLN A 567 20.94 21.85 14.78
C GLN A 567 19.53 22.41 14.96
N ARG A 568 19.12 22.74 16.20
CA ARG A 568 17.74 23.18 16.51
C ARG A 568 17.33 24.46 15.78
N LYS A 569 18.24 25.43 15.66
CA LYS A 569 17.94 26.72 15.00
C LYS A 569 17.68 26.60 13.49
N GLY A 570 18.23 25.57 12.85
CA GLY A 570 18.08 25.31 11.41
C GLY A 570 16.93 24.35 11.06
N ALA A 571 16.23 23.82 12.08
CA ALA A 571 15.16 22.85 11.91
C ALA A 571 13.99 23.40 11.09
N VAL A 572 13.38 22.56 10.25
CA VAL A 572 12.25 22.95 9.39
C VAL A 572 11.02 23.28 10.23
N SER A 573 10.71 24.56 10.44
CA SER A 573 9.60 24.94 11.35
C SER A 573 8.21 24.73 10.74
N LEU A 574 7.19 24.61 11.60
CA LEU A 574 5.77 24.63 11.16
C LEU A 574 5.45 25.89 10.32
N SER A 575 6.02 27.03 10.69
CA SER A 575 5.83 28.29 9.96
C SER A 575 6.48 28.24 8.56
N GLU A 576 7.64 27.61 8.43
CA GLU A 576 8.31 27.40 7.14
C GLU A 576 7.44 26.54 6.21
N VAL A 577 6.86 25.45 6.73
CA VAL A 577 5.98 24.57 5.97
C VAL A 577 4.71 25.30 5.54
N TYR A 578 3.99 25.95 6.46
CA TYR A 578 2.75 26.69 6.14
C TYR A 578 3.03 27.85 5.17
N GLY A 579 4.10 28.60 5.38
CA GLY A 579 4.50 29.69 4.49
C GLY A 579 4.86 29.21 3.08
N THR A 580 5.55 28.07 2.96
CA THR A 580 5.90 27.47 1.66
C THR A 580 4.66 26.98 0.93
N LEU A 581 3.78 26.24 1.61
CA LEU A 581 2.52 25.76 1.03
C LEU A 581 1.64 26.92 0.58
N GLN A 582 1.38 27.89 1.46
CA GLN A 582 0.58 29.06 1.13
C GLN A 582 1.19 29.86 -0.02
N GLY A 583 2.51 30.05 -0.02
CA GLY A 583 3.23 30.74 -1.09
C GLY A 583 3.14 30.06 -2.44
N ALA A 584 3.11 28.72 -2.48
CA ALA A 584 2.95 27.94 -3.70
C ALA A 584 1.49 27.90 -4.18
N ILE A 585 0.54 27.67 -3.26
CA ILE A 585 -0.90 27.57 -3.55
C ILE A 585 -1.49 28.91 -4.00
N PHE A 586 -0.97 30.03 -3.49
CA PHE A 586 -1.43 31.39 -3.79
C PHE A 586 -0.37 32.20 -4.55
N SER A 587 0.42 31.54 -5.39
CA SER A 587 1.55 32.17 -6.10
C SER A 587 1.13 33.38 -6.96
N GLU A 588 -0.08 33.32 -7.53
CA GLU A 588 -0.68 34.30 -8.42
C GLU A 588 -1.04 35.60 -7.70
N LEU A 589 -1.19 35.60 -6.38
CA LEU A 589 -1.45 36.84 -5.62
C LEU A 589 -0.30 37.84 -5.76
N LYS A 590 0.94 37.33 -5.86
CA LYS A 590 2.15 38.15 -6.05
C LYS A 590 2.19 38.77 -7.44
N THR A 591 1.96 37.97 -8.48
CA THR A 591 2.04 38.41 -9.88
C THR A 591 0.81 39.23 -10.29
N GLY A 592 -0.35 38.98 -9.70
CA GLY A 592 -1.62 39.58 -10.15
C GLY A 592 -2.11 39.02 -11.48
N THR A 593 -1.69 37.80 -11.83
CA THR A 593 -2.16 37.09 -13.03
C THR A 593 -3.48 36.41 -12.76
N ASP A 594 -4.22 36.08 -13.83
CA ASP A 594 -5.42 35.27 -13.70
C ASP A 594 -5.12 33.90 -13.07
N ILE A 595 -6.08 33.42 -12.28
CA ILE A 595 -5.97 32.18 -11.52
C ILE A 595 -6.76 31.11 -12.26
N ASP A 596 -6.11 30.07 -12.78
CA ASP A 596 -6.79 29.01 -13.54
C ASP A 596 -7.72 28.15 -12.66
N ARG A 597 -8.63 27.38 -13.28
CA ARG A 597 -9.64 26.58 -12.55
C ARG A 597 -9.02 25.60 -11.55
N MET A 598 -7.92 24.93 -11.93
CA MET A 598 -7.26 23.93 -11.08
C MET A 598 -6.61 24.61 -9.88
N ARG A 599 -5.95 25.74 -10.11
CA ARG A 599 -5.40 26.58 -9.03
C ARG A 599 -6.47 27.07 -8.07
N ARG A 600 -7.63 27.55 -8.58
CA ARG A 600 -8.76 27.94 -7.72
C ARG A 600 -9.31 26.75 -6.91
N SER A 601 -9.32 25.55 -7.48
CA SER A 601 -9.72 24.33 -6.78
C SER A 601 -8.78 24.04 -5.61
N LEU A 602 -7.47 24.06 -5.86
CA LEU A 602 -6.45 23.87 -4.84
C LEU A 602 -6.55 24.90 -3.70
N GLN A 603 -6.79 26.16 -4.03
CA GLN A 603 -6.98 27.23 -3.05
C GLN A 603 -8.19 26.95 -2.15
N ARG A 604 -9.30 26.42 -2.69
CA ARG A 604 -10.46 26.00 -1.89
C ARG A 604 -10.16 24.78 -1.01
N GLU A 605 -9.46 23.78 -1.54
CA GLU A 605 -9.05 22.59 -0.76
C GLU A 605 -8.15 22.95 0.42
N TYR A 606 -7.25 23.93 0.25
CA TYR A 606 -6.45 24.50 1.34
C TYR A 606 -7.33 25.18 2.40
N LEU A 607 -8.28 26.03 1.99
CA LEU A 607 -9.14 26.74 2.93
C LEU A 607 -10.07 25.82 3.71
N ARG A 608 -10.54 24.71 3.11
CA ARG A 608 -11.33 23.69 3.83
C ARG A 608 -10.55 23.10 5.00
N ARG A 609 -9.26 22.82 4.82
CA ARG A 609 -8.39 22.28 5.88
C ARG A 609 -7.99 23.35 6.89
N LEU A 610 -7.72 24.57 6.42
CA LEU A 610 -7.49 25.71 7.30
C LEU A 610 -8.71 25.99 8.18
N GLN A 611 -9.94 25.83 7.67
CA GLN A 611 -11.16 25.93 8.45
C GLN A 611 -11.19 24.93 9.59
N ALA A 612 -10.85 23.67 9.31
CA ALA A 612 -10.80 22.61 10.32
C ALA A 612 -9.75 22.92 11.40
N GLN A 613 -8.58 23.46 11.02
CA GLN A 613 -7.55 23.88 11.97
C GLN A 613 -7.97 25.08 12.83
N LEU A 614 -8.76 26.00 12.27
CA LEU A 614 -9.24 27.21 12.97
C LEU A 614 -10.54 26.98 13.75
N ASN A 615 -11.24 25.85 13.55
CA ASN A 615 -12.48 25.57 14.26
C ASN A 615 -12.18 24.96 15.64
N ARG A 616 -12.45 25.73 16.70
CA ARG A 616 -12.27 25.29 18.10
C ARG A 616 -13.18 24.13 18.52
N ALA A 617 -14.28 23.89 17.80
CA ALA A 617 -15.28 22.88 18.15
C ALA A 617 -15.08 21.51 17.48
N THR A 618 -14.27 21.40 16.41
CA THR A 618 -14.17 20.15 15.59
C THR A 618 -12.80 19.49 15.60
N ASN A 619 -11.86 19.94 16.42
CA ASN A 619 -10.62 19.23 16.70
C ASN A 619 -9.98 19.83 17.94
N GLY A 620 -9.00 19.13 18.52
CA GLY A 620 -8.23 19.53 19.71
C GLY A 620 -7.47 20.86 19.61
N ALA A 621 -8.18 21.96 19.39
CA ALA A 621 -7.75 23.34 19.63
C ALA A 621 -7.34 23.54 21.11
N THR A 622 -7.72 22.61 21.99
CA THR A 622 -7.23 22.48 23.36
C THR A 622 -5.97 21.62 23.52
N VAL A 623 -5.55 20.85 22.52
CA VAL A 623 -4.41 19.92 22.61
C VAL A 623 -3.10 20.52 22.08
N TYR A 624 -3.14 21.40 21.05
CA TYR A 624 -1.92 22.06 20.52
C TYR A 624 -2.13 23.55 20.17
N ALA A 625 -2.09 24.42 21.19
CA ALA A 625 -2.33 25.87 21.05
C ALA A 625 -1.39 26.58 20.06
N ASP A 626 -0.15 26.09 19.92
CA ASP A 626 0.86 26.68 19.03
C ASP A 626 0.54 26.43 17.55
N ALA A 627 0.05 25.23 17.20
CA ALA A 627 -0.36 24.91 15.84
C ALA A 627 -1.56 25.79 15.41
N PHE A 628 -2.52 25.98 16.31
CA PHE A 628 -3.65 26.90 16.10
C PHE A 628 -3.18 28.34 15.90
N SER A 629 -2.27 28.82 16.76
CA SER A 629 -1.74 30.18 16.70
C SER A 629 -0.97 30.43 15.40
N MET A 630 -0.18 29.44 14.94
CA MET A 630 0.51 29.50 13.64
C MET A 630 -0.48 29.50 12.47
N ALA A 631 -1.49 28.64 12.48
CA ALA A 631 -2.52 28.63 11.44
C ALA A 631 -3.24 29.99 11.34
N ARG A 632 -3.59 30.58 12.49
CA ARG A 632 -4.21 31.92 12.55
C ARG A 632 -3.29 33.04 12.05
N TYR A 633 -2.00 32.96 12.36
CA TYR A 633 -1.01 33.92 11.87
C TYR A 633 -0.93 33.90 10.33
N HIS A 634 -0.73 32.72 9.73
CA HIS A 634 -0.65 32.55 8.28
C HIS A 634 -1.97 32.92 7.58
N ALA A 635 -3.12 32.55 8.17
CA ALA A 635 -4.45 32.95 7.70
C ALA A 635 -4.61 34.49 7.65
N SER A 636 -4.10 35.20 8.67
CA SER A 636 -4.16 36.67 8.70
C SER A 636 -3.29 37.31 7.62
N GLN A 637 -2.12 36.73 7.34
CA GLN A 637 -1.24 37.18 6.25
C GLN A 637 -1.86 36.91 4.87
N LEU A 638 -2.52 35.77 4.70
CA LEU A 638 -3.24 35.43 3.47
C LEU A 638 -4.38 36.41 3.21
N ALA A 639 -5.18 36.74 4.24
CA ALA A 639 -6.26 37.72 4.11
C ALA A 639 -5.76 39.09 3.62
N THR A 640 -4.61 39.54 4.12
CA THR A 640 -3.96 40.76 3.64
C THR A 640 -3.54 40.64 2.17
N SER A 641 -2.90 39.52 1.80
CA SER A 641 -2.44 39.27 0.42
C SER A 641 -3.61 39.23 -0.57
N LEU A 642 -4.72 38.60 -0.18
CA LEU A 642 -5.95 38.52 -0.99
C LEU A 642 -6.57 39.90 -1.22
N ARG A 643 -6.63 40.76 -0.18
CA ARG A 643 -7.10 42.15 -0.33
C ARG A 643 -6.25 42.92 -1.34
N THR A 644 -4.93 42.82 -1.23
CA THR A 644 -4.00 43.48 -2.16
C THR A 644 -4.15 42.97 -3.58
N ALA A 645 -4.27 41.65 -3.77
CA ALA A 645 -4.42 41.05 -5.09
C ALA A 645 -5.77 41.41 -5.75
N SER A 646 -6.86 41.43 -4.97
CA SER A 646 -8.21 41.76 -5.46
C SER A 646 -8.32 43.19 -5.99
N ALA A 647 -7.44 44.09 -5.54
CA ALA A 647 -7.40 45.48 -5.99
C ALA A 647 -6.65 45.67 -7.32
N LYS A 648 -5.99 44.64 -7.86
CA LYS A 648 -5.21 44.76 -9.10
C LYS A 648 -6.13 44.81 -10.33
N PRO A 649 -5.86 45.69 -11.31
CA PRO A 649 -6.61 45.73 -12.56
C PRO A 649 -6.28 44.53 -13.46
N GLY A 650 -7.14 44.25 -14.45
CA GLY A 650 -6.85 43.25 -15.50
C GLY A 650 -7.24 41.80 -15.18
N LEU A 651 -7.75 41.51 -13.99
CA LEU A 651 -8.23 40.17 -13.62
C LEU A 651 -9.58 39.85 -14.28
N SER A 652 -9.77 38.59 -14.69
CA SER A 652 -11.03 38.04 -15.17
C SER A 652 -12.13 38.12 -14.09
N VAL A 653 -13.40 38.01 -14.52
CA VAL A 653 -14.54 38.01 -13.59
C VAL A 653 -14.48 36.79 -12.66
N GLU A 654 -14.07 35.63 -13.18
CA GLU A 654 -13.92 34.39 -12.42
C GLU A 654 -12.82 34.52 -11.35
N THR A 655 -11.68 35.12 -11.70
CA THR A 655 -10.61 35.39 -10.74
C THR A 655 -11.09 36.36 -9.65
N LYS A 656 -11.75 37.46 -10.03
CA LYS A 656 -12.29 38.44 -9.06
C LYS A 656 -13.32 37.81 -8.12
N ALA A 657 -14.27 37.06 -8.66
CA ALA A 657 -15.29 36.36 -7.88
C ALA A 657 -14.66 35.36 -6.90
N HIS A 658 -13.66 34.61 -7.36
CA HIS A 658 -12.96 33.64 -6.51
C HIS A 658 -12.14 34.31 -5.40
N LEU A 659 -11.42 35.39 -5.69
CA LEU A 659 -10.66 36.12 -4.66
C LEU A 659 -11.59 36.73 -3.61
N ALA A 660 -12.75 37.26 -4.04
CA ALA A 660 -13.77 37.79 -3.13
C ALA A 660 -14.37 36.69 -2.22
N GLU A 661 -14.79 35.57 -2.80
CA GLU A 661 -15.27 34.37 -2.08
C GLU A 661 -14.23 33.90 -1.06
N THR A 662 -13.00 33.72 -1.51
CA THR A 662 -11.87 33.23 -0.70
C THR A 662 -11.57 34.15 0.47
N LEU A 663 -11.54 35.46 0.24
CA LEU A 663 -11.32 36.47 1.27
C LEU A 663 -12.48 36.50 2.28
N ASP A 664 -13.74 36.42 1.82
CA ASP A 664 -14.90 36.42 2.71
C ASP A 664 -14.95 35.18 3.60
N MET A 665 -14.70 34.02 3.00
CA MET A 665 -14.60 32.74 3.71
C MET A 665 -13.50 32.77 4.78
N LEU A 666 -12.31 33.30 4.45
CA LEU A 666 -11.20 33.43 5.38
C LEU A 666 -11.48 34.44 6.52
N ASN A 667 -12.09 35.60 6.20
CA ASN A 667 -12.50 36.56 7.22
C ASN A 667 -13.55 35.98 8.17
N SER A 668 -14.48 35.19 7.64
CA SER A 668 -15.50 34.49 8.44
C SER A 668 -14.86 33.48 9.39
N MET A 669 -13.88 32.69 8.94
CA MET A 669 -13.11 31.78 9.81
C MET A 669 -12.38 32.51 10.93
N LEU A 670 -11.70 33.62 10.60
CA LEU A 670 -10.95 34.42 11.59
C LEU A 670 -11.86 35.10 12.64
N LYS A 671 -13.13 35.33 12.30
CA LYS A 671 -14.17 35.88 13.18
C LYS A 671 -14.90 34.80 14.01
N ALA A 672 -15.25 33.67 13.39
CA ALA A 672 -16.06 32.59 13.99
C ALA A 672 -15.43 31.98 15.26
N THR A 673 -14.13 32.18 15.47
CA THR A 673 -13.40 31.77 16.68
C THR A 673 -13.68 32.61 17.93
N LEU A 674 -14.47 33.68 17.84
CA LEU A 674 -14.87 34.56 18.95
C LEU A 674 -16.20 34.11 19.58
N VAL A 675 -16.35 32.84 19.94
CA VAL A 675 -17.35 32.50 20.96
C VAL A 675 -16.71 32.84 22.30
N ARG A 676 -17.17 33.93 22.93
CA ARG A 676 -16.83 34.28 24.31
C ARG A 676 -17.20 33.10 25.19
N SER A 677 -16.21 32.44 25.78
CA SER A 677 -16.38 31.59 26.96
C SER A 677 -16.93 32.40 28.11
#